data_AF-A0A8X6PAA6-F1
#
_entry.id   AF-A0A8X6PAA6-F1
#
_cell.length_a   1.000
_cell.length_b   1.000
_cell.length_c   1.000
_cell.angle_alpha   90.00
_cell.angle_beta   90.00
_cell.angle_gamma   90.00
#
_symmetry.space_group_name_H-M   'P 1'
#
loop_
_entity.id
_entity.type
_entity.pdbx_description
1 polymer ?
#
loop_
_entity_poly.entity_id
_entity_poly.type
_entity_poly.pdbx_seq_one_letter_code
_entity_poly.pdbx_strand_id
1 'polypeptide(L)'
;VDECSDDKLNRCDHDCLNFEGGYNCSCRPGYVSLGDFRCEPCRTNSYKSVNNLACVDCPAHSYTNGGGKTSIEDCFCNSGFSGNLADNVPCQDINECATENFGCSDICSNTLGSAHCACPPGFELQEDHKTCKDIDECSLKNGGCDGICHNTVGNFSCTCLKGYIASNRDRYSCDDVDECEEKNAGCSDTCINFQGGYHCACPEGYHLHPNGKNCVAVHCPRVYVPHHSLLKCKNGLTTNRVEYKPGQVPEDTEFPMGTLCRVKCSRGYELDTDPTIICENDGHWNATLPQCKVLQCPPLIPPVNGDVYPPSCKEGSTAVKEKCVFTCLPGYRITGQEVITCKNRLAWDFKKSTVCTPETNPYISCPDDVTTELPTNTSSIEMTLDSPRTNIKQVRISPEWVFVNRPTLFPAGETVVTFTVEDESGNKTNECSMSIFIVDKEPPEFYDCPETIHVIGSNTGTAVDWDEPVAFDNVGIATVFKSIEPNTTLTLGVHFVEYVARDIAGNAAECRFRINITSEGGCTDLADPENGEANCIDWIFGKICQPSCRLNYTRAEEEPEYFACDESGTWTPTSFISPCYPECSQDEFWSPELEECIGNYTKSKANPTIHAHSSMTKVNKHPLKSSARQRTSKFMPRKDCPYVILNQRSPTIFELANPEDPDVPNGVYHTSVLCPHQDPSTKPLTPLRKRDRPRKTSWLLAESGQGQRGRL
;
A
#
# COMPACT_ATOMS: atom_id res chain seq x y z
N VAL A 1 -78.58 81.27 -108.13
CA VAL A 1 -79.06 82.25 -107.13
C VAL A 1 -77.78 82.82 -106.48
N ASP A 2 -77.73 83.14 -105.19
CA ASP A 2 -76.50 82.86 -104.44
C ASP A 2 -76.80 81.81 -103.38
N GLU A 3 -76.50 80.56 -103.71
CA GLU A 3 -76.84 79.38 -102.92
C GLU A 3 -75.95 79.26 -101.67
N CYS A 4 -74.86 80.04 -101.58
CA CYS A 4 -74.01 80.14 -100.40
C CYS A 4 -74.35 81.33 -99.50
N SER A 5 -75.41 82.10 -99.81
CA SER A 5 -75.87 83.23 -98.98
C SER A 5 -76.84 82.84 -97.85
N ASP A 6 -77.40 81.62 -97.87
CA ASP A 6 -78.18 81.00 -96.79
C ASP A 6 -77.88 79.48 -96.79
N ASP A 7 -77.51 78.93 -95.64
CA ASP A 7 -77.15 77.51 -95.46
C ASP A 7 -78.26 76.53 -95.85
N LYS A 8 -79.51 77.00 -96.00
CA LYS A 8 -80.66 76.20 -96.48
C LYS A 8 -80.74 76.10 -98.00
N LEU A 9 -80.00 76.92 -98.74
CA LEU A 9 -79.97 76.92 -100.21
C LEU A 9 -78.87 76.01 -100.77
N ASN A 10 -77.88 75.67 -99.95
CA ASN A 10 -76.86 74.66 -100.25
C ASN A 10 -77.00 73.40 -99.34
N ARG A 11 -76.04 72.48 -99.43
CA ARG A 11 -75.93 71.27 -98.60
C ARG A 11 -74.48 70.99 -98.18
N CYS A 12 -73.65 72.03 -98.06
CA CYS A 12 -72.25 71.85 -97.71
C CYS A 12 -72.11 71.53 -96.21
N ASP A 13 -71.46 70.41 -95.86
CA ASP A 13 -71.07 70.13 -94.46
C ASP A 13 -70.07 71.19 -93.93
N HIS A 14 -69.38 71.89 -94.83
CA HIS A 14 -68.38 72.92 -94.52
C HIS A 14 -68.51 74.17 -95.39
N ASP A 15 -67.59 74.40 -96.34
CA ASP A 15 -67.41 75.72 -96.93
C ASP A 15 -67.96 75.76 -98.36
N CYS A 16 -68.95 76.62 -98.58
CA CYS A 16 -69.72 76.76 -99.83
C CYS A 16 -69.10 77.79 -100.78
N LEU A 17 -68.98 77.45 -102.07
CA LEU A 17 -68.47 78.32 -103.13
C LEU A 17 -69.52 78.45 -104.25
N ASN A 18 -70.15 79.62 -104.34
CA ASN A 18 -71.19 79.92 -105.34
C ASN A 18 -70.56 80.38 -106.67
N PHE A 19 -71.17 79.99 -107.79
CA PHE A 19 -70.76 80.40 -109.13
C PHE A 19 -71.97 80.52 -110.07
N GLU A 20 -71.77 81.06 -111.28
CA GLU A 20 -72.85 81.24 -112.24
C GLU A 20 -73.32 79.89 -112.80
N GLY A 21 -74.42 79.38 -112.23
CA GLY A 21 -75.02 78.08 -112.56
C GLY A 21 -75.16 77.10 -111.39
N GLY A 22 -74.61 77.40 -110.21
CA GLY A 22 -74.76 76.56 -109.01
C GLY A 22 -73.70 76.83 -107.94
N TYR A 23 -73.54 75.90 -107.01
CA TYR A 23 -72.51 75.95 -105.97
C TYR A 23 -71.69 74.67 -105.93
N ASN A 24 -70.51 74.75 -105.33
CA ASN A 24 -69.68 73.61 -104.95
C ASN A 24 -69.34 73.68 -103.45
N CYS A 25 -69.02 72.54 -102.85
CA CYS A 25 -68.66 72.45 -101.44
C CYS A 25 -67.21 71.99 -101.28
N SER A 26 -66.51 72.54 -100.30
CA SER A 26 -65.15 72.16 -99.93
C SER A 26 -65.07 71.83 -98.44
N CYS A 27 -64.29 70.80 -98.11
CA CYS A 27 -64.07 70.41 -96.72
C CYS A 27 -62.93 71.20 -96.10
N ARG A 28 -63.10 71.60 -94.83
CA ARG A 28 -62.05 72.24 -94.03
C ARG A 28 -60.80 71.34 -93.92
N PRO A 29 -59.60 71.93 -93.73
CA PRO A 29 -58.38 71.18 -93.45
C PRO A 29 -58.60 70.17 -92.31
N GLY A 30 -58.04 68.97 -92.47
CA GLY A 30 -58.25 67.87 -91.50
C GLY A 30 -59.38 66.91 -91.84
N TYR A 31 -60.21 67.24 -92.83
CA TYR A 31 -61.37 66.46 -93.25
C TYR A 31 -61.24 65.99 -94.71
N VAL A 32 -61.84 64.83 -95.00
CA VAL A 32 -62.00 64.28 -96.36
C VAL A 32 -63.47 64.37 -96.78
N SER A 33 -63.72 64.60 -98.08
CA SER A 33 -65.09 64.48 -98.60
C SER A 33 -65.41 63.03 -98.90
N LEU A 34 -66.65 62.63 -98.59
CA LEU A 34 -67.19 61.30 -98.90
C LEU A 34 -68.08 61.27 -100.15
N GLY A 35 -68.15 62.39 -100.89
CA GLY A 35 -69.19 62.62 -101.90
C GLY A 35 -70.43 63.29 -101.29
N ASP A 36 -71.43 63.57 -102.14
CA ASP A 36 -72.72 64.20 -101.79
C ASP A 36 -72.61 65.38 -100.82
N PHE A 37 -71.60 66.23 -101.04
CA PHE A 37 -71.28 67.45 -100.28
C PHE A 37 -70.88 67.26 -98.80
N ARG A 38 -70.70 66.00 -98.36
CA ARG A 38 -70.34 65.64 -96.99
C ARG A 38 -68.84 65.60 -96.71
N CYS A 39 -68.48 65.81 -95.43
CA CYS A 39 -67.11 65.88 -94.93
C CYS A 39 -66.93 65.14 -93.59
N GLU A 40 -65.93 64.25 -93.47
CA GLU A 40 -65.59 63.56 -92.22
C GLU A 40 -64.11 63.75 -91.84
N PRO A 41 -63.77 63.88 -90.53
CA PRO A 41 -62.40 64.14 -90.09
C PRO A 41 -61.51 62.92 -90.26
N CYS A 42 -60.22 63.13 -90.51
CA CYS A 42 -59.25 62.04 -90.44
C CYS A 42 -59.25 61.43 -89.04
N ARG A 43 -59.21 60.09 -88.97
CA ARG A 43 -59.22 59.31 -87.72
C ARG A 43 -57.98 59.59 -86.86
N THR A 44 -58.02 59.18 -85.60
CA THR A 44 -56.79 59.10 -84.78
C THR A 44 -55.72 58.26 -85.48
N ASN A 45 -54.47 58.70 -85.37
CA ASN A 45 -53.30 58.18 -86.05
C ASN A 45 -53.32 58.41 -87.58
N SER A 46 -54.06 59.40 -88.08
CA SER A 46 -53.99 59.84 -89.48
C SER A 46 -54.26 61.34 -89.67
N TYR A 47 -53.77 61.91 -90.77
CA TYR A 47 -53.82 63.34 -91.08
C TYR A 47 -54.14 63.62 -92.55
N LYS A 48 -54.65 64.83 -92.83
CA LYS A 48 -55.12 65.28 -94.16
C LYS A 48 -54.03 66.07 -94.90
N SER A 49 -53.06 65.36 -95.46
CA SER A 49 -52.03 65.97 -96.33
C SER A 49 -52.65 66.72 -97.52
N VAL A 50 -52.17 67.94 -97.79
CA VAL A 50 -52.62 68.81 -98.90
C VAL A 50 -52.49 68.12 -100.27
N ASN A 51 -51.45 67.30 -100.45
CA ASN A 51 -51.13 66.63 -101.71
C ASN A 51 -51.88 65.31 -101.91
N ASN A 52 -52.73 64.88 -100.97
CA ASN A 52 -53.41 63.58 -101.03
C ASN A 52 -54.92 63.71 -100.86
N LEU A 53 -55.69 62.95 -101.63
CA LEU A 53 -57.15 63.00 -101.61
C LEU A 53 -57.72 62.30 -100.35
N ALA A 54 -57.12 61.19 -99.93
CA ALA A 54 -57.45 60.49 -98.70
C ALA A 54 -56.65 61.02 -97.48
N CYS A 55 -57.01 60.56 -96.29
CA CYS A 55 -56.17 60.67 -95.10
C CYS A 55 -54.92 59.79 -95.25
N VAL A 56 -53.80 60.23 -94.67
CA VAL A 56 -52.54 59.50 -94.58
C VAL A 56 -52.38 59.04 -93.13
N ASP A 57 -52.22 57.73 -92.91
CA ASP A 57 -51.90 57.22 -91.57
C ASP A 57 -50.50 57.69 -91.15
N CYS A 58 -50.32 57.99 -89.87
CA CYS A 58 -49.02 58.37 -89.32
C CYS A 58 -48.00 57.21 -89.45
N PRO A 59 -46.68 57.51 -89.52
CA PRO A 59 -45.62 56.50 -89.55
C PRO A 59 -45.68 55.49 -88.40
N ALA A 60 -45.04 54.34 -88.59
CA ALA A 60 -44.97 53.30 -87.56
C ALA A 60 -44.42 53.85 -86.22
N HIS A 61 -44.93 53.33 -85.11
CA HIS A 61 -44.59 53.77 -83.75
C HIS A 61 -44.90 55.25 -83.45
N SER A 62 -45.94 55.81 -84.11
CA SER A 62 -46.47 57.15 -83.82
C SER A 62 -48.00 57.20 -83.77
N TYR A 63 -48.54 58.25 -83.15
CA TYR A 63 -49.96 58.45 -82.89
C TYR A 63 -50.36 59.92 -83.04
N THR A 64 -51.67 60.23 -83.15
CA THR A 64 -52.16 61.62 -83.07
C THR A 64 -52.94 61.88 -81.80
N ASN A 65 -52.78 63.09 -81.24
CA ASN A 65 -53.64 63.59 -80.18
C ASN A 65 -55.01 64.02 -80.75
N GLY A 66 -55.89 63.03 -80.98
CA GLY A 66 -57.22 63.21 -81.57
C GLY A 66 -57.23 63.11 -83.10
N GLY A 67 -58.44 63.08 -83.69
CA GLY A 67 -58.65 63.13 -85.14
C GLY A 67 -58.68 64.56 -85.69
N GLY A 68 -59.03 64.70 -86.98
CA GLY A 68 -59.15 65.99 -87.69
C GLY A 68 -57.80 66.64 -88.01
N LYS A 69 -56.71 65.86 -88.04
CA LYS A 69 -55.34 66.37 -88.14
C LYS A 69 -54.93 66.77 -89.56
N THR A 70 -54.02 67.73 -89.67
CA THR A 70 -53.74 68.46 -90.92
C THR A 70 -52.33 68.24 -91.48
N SER A 71 -51.32 68.08 -90.61
CA SER A 71 -49.92 67.89 -91.01
C SER A 71 -49.36 66.59 -90.41
N ILE A 72 -48.21 66.15 -90.92
CA ILE A 72 -47.41 65.09 -90.28
C ILE A 72 -46.85 65.56 -88.92
N GLU A 73 -46.76 66.89 -88.71
CA GLU A 73 -46.47 67.54 -87.43
C GLU A 73 -47.50 67.25 -86.33
N ASP A 74 -48.71 66.79 -86.68
CA ASP A 74 -49.73 66.33 -85.72
C ASP A 74 -49.48 64.89 -85.20
N CYS A 75 -48.52 64.16 -85.80
CA CYS A 75 -48.10 62.82 -85.39
C CYS A 75 -46.93 62.90 -84.38
N PHE A 76 -47.06 62.22 -83.25
CA PHE A 76 -46.04 62.16 -82.19
C PHE A 76 -45.55 60.71 -82.01
N CYS A 77 -44.28 60.49 -81.73
CA CYS A 77 -43.77 59.16 -81.43
C CYS A 77 -44.40 58.58 -80.15
N ASN A 78 -44.63 57.27 -80.15
CA ASN A 78 -45.07 56.53 -78.97
C ASN A 78 -44.00 56.61 -77.86
N SER A 79 -44.41 56.45 -76.60
CA SER A 79 -43.47 56.25 -75.48
C SER A 79 -42.47 55.12 -75.79
N GLY A 80 -41.20 55.32 -75.46
CA GLY A 80 -40.09 54.42 -75.84
C GLY A 80 -39.52 54.67 -77.24
N PHE A 81 -40.09 55.61 -78.03
CA PHE A 81 -39.60 55.96 -79.36
C PHE A 81 -39.25 57.45 -79.46
N SER A 82 -38.22 57.78 -80.22
CA SER A 82 -37.76 59.14 -80.49
C SER A 82 -37.61 59.41 -81.98
N GLY A 83 -37.92 60.64 -82.39
CA GLY A 83 -37.88 61.07 -83.79
C GLY A 83 -38.62 62.40 -83.93
N ASN A 84 -38.32 63.15 -84.99
CA ASN A 84 -39.10 64.33 -85.37
C ASN A 84 -39.73 64.11 -86.75
N LEU A 85 -41.01 63.77 -86.75
CA LEU A 85 -41.75 63.49 -87.98
C LEU A 85 -41.94 64.74 -88.86
N ALA A 86 -41.83 65.94 -88.29
CA ALA A 86 -41.79 67.19 -89.05
C ALA A 86 -40.53 67.30 -89.94
N ASP A 87 -39.37 66.89 -89.41
CA ASP A 87 -38.09 66.85 -90.13
C ASP A 87 -37.92 65.58 -90.98
N ASN A 88 -38.99 64.79 -91.16
CA ASN A 88 -38.98 63.47 -91.80
C ASN A 88 -38.01 62.46 -91.13
N VAL A 89 -37.73 62.63 -89.83
CA VAL A 89 -36.96 61.67 -89.01
C VAL A 89 -37.95 60.68 -88.39
N PRO A 90 -37.99 59.40 -88.83
CA PRO A 90 -38.97 58.42 -88.34
C PRO A 90 -38.77 58.12 -86.86
N CYS A 91 -39.83 57.70 -86.19
CA CYS A 91 -39.77 57.23 -84.80
C CYS A 91 -38.92 55.97 -84.69
N GLN A 92 -37.73 56.12 -84.13
CA GLN A 92 -36.79 55.05 -83.84
C GLN A 92 -36.84 54.70 -82.35
N ASP A 93 -36.60 53.42 -82.07
CA ASP A 93 -36.55 52.86 -80.73
C ASP A 93 -35.49 53.58 -79.87
N ILE A 94 -35.86 54.02 -78.67
CA ILE A 94 -34.89 54.59 -77.73
C ILE A 94 -34.15 53.43 -77.09
N ASN A 95 -32.84 53.32 -77.34
CA ASN A 95 -32.03 52.34 -76.64
C ASN A 95 -31.81 52.77 -75.17
N GLU A 96 -32.73 52.44 -74.27
CA GLU A 96 -32.62 52.90 -72.88
C GLU A 96 -31.43 52.27 -72.14
N CYS A 97 -30.93 51.12 -72.58
CA CYS A 97 -29.68 50.54 -72.06
C CYS A 97 -28.46 51.46 -72.28
N ALA A 98 -28.49 52.34 -73.29
CA ALA A 98 -27.43 53.32 -73.51
C ALA A 98 -27.43 54.47 -72.49
N THR A 99 -28.47 54.60 -71.66
CA THR A 99 -28.62 55.65 -70.64
C THR A 99 -28.69 55.02 -69.26
N GLU A 100 -27.61 55.15 -68.47
CA GLU A 100 -27.50 54.60 -67.11
C GLU A 100 -27.87 53.09 -67.01
N ASN A 101 -27.62 52.32 -68.08
CA ASN A 101 -27.94 50.89 -68.17
C ASN A 101 -29.45 50.58 -67.92
N PHE A 102 -30.37 51.51 -68.23
CA PHE A 102 -31.78 51.47 -67.83
C PHE A 102 -31.99 51.35 -66.30
N GLY A 103 -30.97 51.60 -65.49
CA GLY A 103 -30.95 51.31 -64.05
C GLY A 103 -30.84 49.82 -63.70
N CYS A 104 -30.49 48.95 -64.65
CA CYS A 104 -30.11 47.57 -64.37
C CYS A 104 -28.75 47.53 -63.65
N SER A 105 -28.62 46.67 -62.65
CA SER A 105 -27.34 46.43 -61.96
C SER A 105 -26.26 45.87 -62.88
N ASP A 106 -26.63 44.88 -63.71
CA ASP A 106 -25.70 44.13 -64.55
C ASP A 106 -26.08 44.21 -66.04
N ILE A 107 -26.91 43.30 -66.56
CA ILE A 107 -27.16 43.16 -67.99
C ILE A 107 -28.48 43.86 -68.37
N CYS A 108 -28.40 44.89 -69.21
CA CYS A 108 -29.57 45.47 -69.84
C CYS A 108 -29.76 44.92 -71.27
N SER A 109 -30.98 44.48 -71.59
CA SER A 109 -31.38 44.04 -72.93
C SER A 109 -32.45 44.96 -73.49
N ASN A 110 -32.12 45.69 -74.55
CA ASN A 110 -33.05 46.61 -75.18
C ASN A 110 -34.15 45.87 -75.96
N THR A 111 -35.39 46.30 -75.83
CA THR A 111 -36.55 45.76 -76.57
C THR A 111 -37.42 46.90 -77.12
N LEU A 112 -38.31 46.59 -78.07
CA LEU A 112 -39.05 47.63 -78.80
C LEU A 112 -40.02 48.41 -77.89
N GLY A 113 -39.67 49.66 -77.59
CA GLY A 113 -40.41 50.60 -76.74
C GLY A 113 -40.14 50.50 -75.23
N SER A 114 -39.15 49.71 -74.80
CA SER A 114 -38.64 49.60 -73.42
C SER A 114 -37.49 48.60 -73.37
N ALA A 115 -36.49 48.81 -72.53
CA ALA A 115 -35.53 47.77 -72.14
C ALA A 115 -36.06 46.84 -71.03
N HIS A 116 -35.31 45.76 -70.75
CA HIS A 116 -35.47 44.91 -69.56
C HIS A 116 -34.10 44.46 -69.01
N CYS A 117 -34.05 44.13 -67.73
CA CYS A 117 -32.83 43.67 -67.07
C CYS A 117 -32.73 42.14 -67.05
N ALA A 118 -31.50 41.64 -67.06
CA ALA A 118 -31.13 40.24 -66.90
C ALA A 118 -29.88 40.13 -66.02
N CYS A 119 -29.62 38.93 -65.50
CA CYS A 119 -28.51 38.68 -64.59
C CYS A 119 -27.46 37.72 -65.18
N PRO A 120 -26.20 37.81 -64.76
CA PRO A 120 -25.19 36.81 -65.09
C PRO A 120 -25.56 35.42 -64.54
N PRO A 121 -24.99 34.33 -65.08
CA PRO A 121 -25.09 33.01 -64.46
C PRO A 121 -24.59 33.05 -63.00
N GLY A 122 -25.30 32.37 -62.10
CA GLY A 122 -25.06 32.44 -60.65
C GLY A 122 -25.87 33.52 -59.91
N PHE A 123 -26.68 34.32 -60.63
CA PHE A 123 -27.47 35.41 -60.05
C PHE A 123 -28.97 35.33 -60.41
N GLU A 124 -29.83 35.69 -59.46
CA GLU A 124 -31.28 35.85 -59.62
C GLU A 124 -31.67 37.33 -59.70
N LEU A 125 -32.69 37.68 -60.50
CA LEU A 125 -33.21 39.04 -60.59
C LEU A 125 -34.24 39.26 -59.48
N GLN A 126 -34.08 40.33 -58.68
CA GLN A 126 -34.97 40.66 -57.57
C GLN A 126 -36.36 41.16 -58.05
N GLU A 127 -37.28 41.32 -57.09
CA GLU A 127 -38.66 41.82 -57.32
C GLU A 127 -38.72 43.25 -57.90
N ASP A 128 -37.62 44.01 -57.83
CA ASP A 128 -37.48 45.32 -58.47
C ASP A 128 -37.28 45.24 -60.00
N HIS A 129 -37.07 44.02 -60.52
CA HIS A 129 -36.71 43.72 -61.90
C HIS A 129 -35.46 44.45 -62.41
N LYS A 130 -34.53 44.83 -61.52
CA LYS A 130 -33.31 45.60 -61.83
C LYS A 130 -32.05 45.14 -61.12
N THR A 131 -32.17 44.70 -59.87
CA THR A 131 -31.03 44.29 -59.04
C THR A 131 -30.80 42.78 -59.13
N CYS A 132 -29.60 42.38 -59.51
CA CYS A 132 -29.16 41.00 -59.48
C CYS A 132 -28.64 40.64 -58.09
N LYS A 133 -29.05 39.47 -57.59
CA LYS A 133 -28.67 38.92 -56.29
C LYS A 133 -27.95 37.60 -56.50
N ASP A 134 -26.88 37.40 -55.75
CA ASP A 134 -26.14 36.15 -55.67
C ASP A 134 -27.06 34.98 -55.28
N ILE A 135 -27.00 33.87 -56.02
CA ILE A 135 -27.72 32.63 -55.69
C ILE A 135 -26.81 31.81 -54.77
N ASP A 136 -27.08 31.86 -53.47
CA ASP A 136 -26.41 31.00 -52.48
C ASP A 136 -26.75 29.52 -52.73
N GLU A 137 -25.88 28.83 -53.46
CA GLU A 137 -26.06 27.42 -53.79
C GLU A 137 -25.87 26.53 -52.55
N CYS A 138 -25.14 27.00 -51.52
CA CYS A 138 -24.97 26.27 -50.27
C CYS A 138 -26.27 26.21 -49.45
N SER A 139 -27.11 27.25 -49.50
CA SER A 139 -28.45 27.27 -48.88
C SER A 139 -29.38 26.16 -49.40
N LEU A 140 -29.15 25.61 -50.60
CA LEU A 140 -29.93 24.50 -51.14
C LEU A 140 -29.13 23.20 -51.18
N LYS A 141 -29.34 22.32 -50.18
CA LYS A 141 -28.65 21.02 -50.05
C LYS A 141 -27.11 21.13 -50.06
N ASN A 142 -26.54 22.16 -49.42
CA ASN A 142 -25.08 22.31 -49.27
C ASN A 142 -24.34 22.34 -50.62
N GLY A 143 -24.95 22.90 -51.67
CA GLY A 143 -24.41 22.90 -53.04
C GLY A 143 -24.25 21.51 -53.68
N GLY A 144 -24.65 20.44 -53.01
CA GLY A 144 -24.26 19.07 -53.36
C GLY A 144 -22.82 18.70 -52.98
N CYS A 145 -22.13 19.50 -52.14
CA CYS A 145 -20.86 19.11 -51.53
C CYS A 145 -21.06 17.98 -50.50
N ASP A 146 -20.17 16.99 -50.47
CA ASP A 146 -20.05 16.02 -49.36
C ASP A 146 -19.48 16.68 -48.10
N GLY A 147 -18.58 17.65 -48.28
CA GLY A 147 -17.91 18.40 -47.22
C GLY A 147 -18.60 19.74 -46.88
N ILE A 148 -17.80 20.76 -46.58
CA ILE A 148 -18.28 22.12 -46.30
C ILE A 148 -18.40 22.89 -47.62
N CYS A 149 -19.60 23.38 -47.93
CA CYS A 149 -19.87 24.32 -49.00
C CYS A 149 -19.54 25.76 -48.56
N HIS A 150 -18.80 26.50 -49.39
CA HIS A 150 -18.54 27.93 -49.24
C HIS A 150 -19.13 28.65 -50.45
N ASN A 151 -20.16 29.46 -50.21
CA ASN A 151 -20.73 30.30 -51.24
C ASN A 151 -19.75 31.43 -51.62
N THR A 152 -19.61 31.73 -52.91
CA THR A 152 -18.80 32.85 -53.40
C THR A 152 -19.56 33.59 -54.50
N VAL A 153 -19.18 34.83 -54.79
CA VAL A 153 -19.98 35.71 -55.67
C VAL A 153 -20.05 35.13 -57.09
N GLY A 154 -21.23 34.64 -57.46
CA GLY A 154 -21.58 34.03 -58.74
C GLY A 154 -21.26 32.53 -58.92
N ASN A 155 -20.81 31.82 -57.87
CA ASN A 155 -20.53 30.37 -57.86
C ASN A 155 -20.05 29.89 -56.48
N PHE A 156 -20.31 28.65 -56.09
CA PHE A 156 -19.81 28.04 -54.84
C PHE A 156 -18.51 27.20 -54.96
N SER A 157 -17.93 26.82 -53.82
CA SER A 157 -16.79 25.90 -53.73
C SER A 157 -16.94 24.92 -52.57
N CYS A 158 -16.50 23.67 -52.75
CA CYS A 158 -16.51 22.66 -51.70
C CYS A 158 -15.12 22.50 -51.08
N THR A 159 -15.08 22.20 -49.78
CA THR A 159 -13.87 21.79 -49.06
C THR A 159 -14.15 20.57 -48.21
N CYS A 160 -13.24 19.61 -48.18
CA CYS A 160 -13.44 18.38 -47.43
C CYS A 160 -13.17 18.56 -45.93
N LEU A 161 -13.83 17.73 -45.13
CA LEU A 161 -13.59 17.67 -43.68
C LEU A 161 -12.19 17.10 -43.40
N LYS A 162 -11.66 17.34 -42.20
CA LYS A 162 -10.42 16.71 -41.75
C LYS A 162 -10.59 15.18 -41.77
N GLY A 163 -9.60 14.46 -42.30
CA GLY A 163 -9.66 13.02 -42.57
C GLY A 163 -10.06 12.69 -44.02
N TYR A 164 -10.38 13.69 -44.84
CA TYR A 164 -10.79 13.51 -46.24
C TYR A 164 -9.99 14.40 -47.20
N ILE A 165 -9.93 13.97 -48.46
CA ILE A 165 -9.38 14.73 -49.60
C ILE A 165 -10.43 14.89 -50.69
N ALA A 166 -10.29 15.92 -51.52
CA ALA A 166 -11.15 16.10 -52.70
C ALA A 166 -11.01 14.91 -53.64
N SER A 167 -12.13 14.34 -54.08
CA SER A 167 -12.12 13.17 -54.95
C SER A 167 -11.50 13.46 -56.31
N ASN A 168 -10.88 12.44 -56.92
CA ASN A 168 -10.41 12.52 -58.31
C ASN A 168 -11.56 12.44 -59.34
N ARG A 169 -12.82 12.28 -58.90
CA ARG A 169 -14.00 12.12 -59.76
C ARG A 169 -14.65 13.45 -60.14
N ASP A 170 -14.79 14.34 -59.16
CA ASP A 170 -15.41 15.66 -59.28
C ASP A 170 -14.96 16.58 -58.14
N ARG A 171 -15.42 17.84 -58.14
CA ARG A 171 -15.03 18.86 -57.14
C ARG A 171 -15.97 18.96 -55.93
N TYR A 172 -16.91 18.03 -55.79
CA TYR A 172 -17.98 18.06 -54.79
C TYR A 172 -17.84 16.92 -53.77
N SER A 173 -17.38 15.76 -54.23
CA SER A 173 -17.20 14.55 -53.43
C SER A 173 -15.87 14.53 -52.66
N CYS A 174 -15.88 13.88 -51.50
CA CYS A 174 -14.72 13.77 -50.62
C CYS A 174 -14.36 12.29 -50.37
N ASP A 175 -13.19 11.87 -50.87
CA ASP A 175 -12.65 10.53 -50.61
C ASP A 175 -11.93 10.51 -49.24
N ASP A 176 -12.05 9.39 -48.53
CA ASP A 176 -11.44 9.13 -47.22
C ASP A 176 -9.91 9.00 -47.32
N VAL A 177 -9.17 9.53 -46.33
CA VAL A 177 -7.71 9.40 -46.26
C VAL A 177 -7.35 8.23 -45.37
N ASP A 178 -6.94 7.11 -45.97
CA ASP A 178 -6.44 5.97 -45.20
C ASP A 178 -5.06 6.29 -44.61
N GLU A 179 -5.04 6.75 -43.37
CA GLU A 179 -3.82 7.10 -42.64
C GLU A 179 -3.02 5.85 -42.21
N CYS A 180 -3.61 4.66 -42.24
CA CYS A 180 -2.92 3.41 -41.92
C CYS A 180 -1.90 3.02 -43.01
N GLU A 181 -2.17 3.36 -44.28
CA GLU A 181 -1.21 3.18 -45.38
C GLU A 181 0.10 3.98 -45.15
N GLU A 182 0.06 5.18 -44.53
CA GLU A 182 1.30 5.87 -44.15
C GLU A 182 1.85 5.35 -42.81
N LYS A 183 2.73 4.35 -42.88
CA LYS A 183 3.51 3.83 -41.74
C LYS A 183 2.62 3.36 -40.59
N ASN A 184 1.51 2.68 -40.89
CA ASN A 184 0.56 2.16 -39.90
C ASN A 184 -0.04 3.28 -39.01
N ALA A 185 -0.14 4.50 -39.54
CA ALA A 185 -0.45 5.74 -38.82
C ALA A 185 0.41 5.99 -37.55
N GLY A 186 1.53 5.30 -37.38
CA GLY A 186 2.32 5.27 -36.14
C GLY A 186 1.70 4.46 -34.98
N CYS A 187 0.70 3.60 -35.23
CA CYS A 187 0.23 2.59 -34.28
C CYS A 187 1.35 1.55 -34.03
N SER A 188 1.48 1.06 -32.79
CA SER A 188 2.54 0.09 -32.44
C SER A 188 2.27 -1.35 -32.89
N ASP A 189 1.01 -1.68 -33.18
CA ASP A 189 0.57 -3.00 -33.65
C ASP A 189 -0.40 -2.86 -34.82
N THR A 190 -1.72 -2.87 -34.59
CA THR A 190 -2.73 -2.83 -35.65
C THR A 190 -3.29 -1.42 -35.81
N CYS A 191 -3.34 -0.90 -37.04
CA CYS A 191 -4.10 0.30 -37.39
C CYS A 191 -5.42 -0.11 -38.07
N ILE A 192 -6.51 0.58 -37.73
CA ILE A 192 -7.85 0.38 -38.32
C ILE A 192 -8.36 1.73 -38.81
N ASN A 193 -8.42 1.89 -40.14
CA ASN A 193 -9.01 3.05 -40.79
C ASN A 193 -10.55 2.99 -40.72
N PHE A 194 -11.20 4.15 -40.65
CA PHE A 194 -12.65 4.33 -40.78
C PHE A 194 -12.95 5.71 -41.39
N GLN A 195 -14.18 5.94 -41.82
CA GLN A 195 -14.56 7.18 -42.47
C GLN A 195 -14.30 8.42 -41.60
N GLY A 196 -13.33 9.24 -41.99
CA GLY A 196 -12.90 10.44 -41.29
C GLY A 196 -11.72 10.25 -40.32
N GLY A 197 -11.10 9.07 -40.27
CA GLY A 197 -9.78 8.86 -39.68
C GLY A 197 -9.51 7.45 -39.15
N TYR A 198 -8.33 7.25 -38.55
CA TYR A 198 -7.90 5.97 -37.99
C TYR A 198 -8.04 5.84 -36.46
N HIS A 199 -8.00 4.59 -35.97
CA HIS A 199 -7.66 4.26 -34.58
C HIS A 199 -6.70 3.07 -34.52
N CYS A 200 -5.91 3.00 -33.44
CA CYS A 200 -5.02 1.88 -33.17
C CYS A 200 -5.73 0.80 -32.35
N ALA A 201 -5.58 -0.46 -32.76
CA ALA A 201 -6.04 -1.64 -32.03
C ALA A 201 -4.85 -2.43 -31.48
N CYS A 202 -5.09 -3.20 -30.43
CA CYS A 202 -4.07 -3.99 -29.72
C CYS A 202 -4.41 -5.48 -29.72
N PRO A 203 -3.39 -6.36 -29.67
CA PRO A 203 -3.60 -7.80 -29.62
C PRO A 203 -4.13 -8.24 -28.24
N GLU A 204 -4.65 -9.46 -28.17
CA GLU A 204 -5.23 -10.03 -26.94
C GLU A 204 -4.22 -9.99 -25.76
N GLY A 205 -4.65 -9.49 -24.60
CA GLY A 205 -3.76 -9.26 -23.45
C GLY A 205 -2.98 -7.95 -23.47
N TYR A 206 -3.27 -7.03 -24.39
CA TYR A 206 -2.74 -5.65 -24.41
C TYR A 206 -3.88 -4.63 -24.51
N HIS A 207 -3.75 -3.50 -23.83
CA HIS A 207 -4.65 -2.35 -23.98
C HIS A 207 -3.93 -1.15 -24.60
N LEU A 208 -4.71 -0.25 -25.21
CA LEU A 208 -4.18 0.97 -25.82
C LEU A 208 -3.81 1.99 -24.74
N HIS A 209 -2.54 2.37 -24.71
CA HIS A 209 -1.98 3.37 -23.80
C HIS A 209 -2.63 4.76 -24.05
N PRO A 210 -2.74 5.65 -23.05
CA PRO A 210 -3.36 6.98 -23.19
C PRO A 210 -2.76 7.93 -24.24
N ASN A 211 -1.70 7.56 -24.96
CA ASN A 211 -1.22 8.28 -26.14
C ASN A 211 -1.98 7.90 -27.44
N GLY A 212 -2.93 6.95 -27.36
CA GLY A 212 -3.74 6.50 -28.50
C GLY A 212 -2.98 5.67 -29.55
N LYS A 213 -1.73 5.27 -29.29
CA LYS A 213 -0.86 4.62 -30.29
C LYS A 213 -0.10 3.38 -29.83
N ASN A 214 0.29 3.32 -28.55
CA ASN A 214 1.11 2.23 -28.04
C ASN A 214 0.25 1.18 -27.35
N CYS A 215 0.50 -0.09 -27.63
CA CYS A 215 -0.08 -1.20 -26.87
C CYS A 215 0.79 -1.52 -25.66
N VAL A 216 0.18 -1.57 -24.47
CA VAL A 216 0.83 -1.97 -23.21
C VAL A 216 0.16 -3.22 -22.66
N ALA A 217 0.94 -4.12 -22.07
CA ALA A 217 0.43 -5.40 -21.61
C ALA A 217 -0.55 -5.23 -20.43
N VAL A 218 -1.58 -6.06 -20.39
CA VAL A 218 -2.57 -6.09 -19.32
C VAL A 218 -2.00 -6.90 -18.15
N HIS A 219 -1.79 -6.23 -17.02
CA HIS A 219 -1.32 -6.83 -15.76
C HIS A 219 -2.32 -6.57 -14.63
N CYS A 220 -2.58 -7.58 -13.81
CA CYS A 220 -3.42 -7.46 -12.62
C CYS A 220 -2.63 -7.02 -11.37
N PRO A 221 -3.27 -6.33 -10.42
CA PRO A 221 -2.64 -5.88 -9.18
C PRO A 221 -1.95 -7.00 -8.38
N ARG A 222 -0.83 -6.65 -7.72
CA ARG A 222 -0.08 -7.54 -6.83
C ARG A 222 -0.98 -8.09 -5.70
N VAL A 223 -0.91 -9.40 -5.49
CA VAL A 223 -1.76 -10.12 -4.52
C VAL A 223 -1.05 -10.46 -3.22
N TYR A 224 -1.75 -10.35 -2.09
CA TYR A 224 -1.25 -10.69 -0.76
C TYR A 224 -1.69 -12.09 -0.35
N VAL A 225 -0.74 -13.02 -0.17
CA VAL A 225 -1.02 -14.43 0.14
C VAL A 225 -1.64 -14.57 1.55
N PRO A 226 -2.83 -15.18 1.69
CA PRO A 226 -3.52 -15.31 2.98
C PRO A 226 -2.71 -16.09 4.02
N HIS A 227 -2.83 -15.73 5.30
CA HIS A 227 -2.22 -16.47 6.39
C HIS A 227 -2.64 -17.95 6.40
N HIS A 228 -1.71 -18.82 6.83
CA HIS A 228 -1.85 -20.28 6.79
C HIS A 228 -2.15 -20.87 5.40
N SER A 229 -1.89 -20.14 4.32
CA SER A 229 -2.08 -20.62 2.94
C SER A 229 -0.77 -20.66 2.14
N LEU A 230 -0.84 -21.26 0.94
CA LEU A 230 0.17 -21.25 -0.10
C LEU A 230 -0.51 -20.90 -1.44
N LEU A 231 -0.04 -19.85 -2.12
CA LEU A 231 -0.56 -19.44 -3.42
C LEU A 231 0.30 -20.07 -4.53
N LYS A 232 -0.34 -20.79 -5.47
CA LYS A 232 0.34 -21.38 -6.63
C LYS A 232 -0.16 -20.73 -7.91
N CYS A 233 0.67 -19.89 -8.52
CA CYS A 233 0.33 -19.20 -9.76
C CYS A 233 0.95 -19.91 -10.97
N LYS A 234 0.16 -20.04 -12.05
CA LYS A 234 0.63 -20.39 -13.39
C LYS A 234 0.30 -19.22 -14.31
N ASN A 235 1.32 -18.55 -14.83
CA ASN A 235 1.16 -17.53 -15.86
C ASN A 235 0.66 -18.22 -17.15
N GLY A 236 -0.32 -17.63 -17.84
CA GLY A 236 -0.98 -18.22 -19.00
C GLY A 236 0.02 -18.66 -20.08
N LEU A 237 0.97 -17.78 -20.39
CA LEU A 237 1.96 -17.89 -21.46
C LEU A 237 3.16 -18.81 -21.15
N THR A 238 3.28 -19.36 -19.94
CA THR A 238 4.45 -20.17 -19.55
C THR A 238 4.07 -21.51 -18.91
N THR A 239 5.00 -22.47 -18.92
CA THR A 239 4.85 -23.78 -18.29
C THR A 239 5.19 -23.77 -16.79
N ASN A 240 5.98 -22.79 -16.33
CA ASN A 240 6.42 -22.69 -14.95
C ASN A 240 5.28 -22.31 -14.02
N ARG A 241 5.20 -23.01 -12.87
CA ARG A 241 4.37 -22.63 -11.74
C ARG A 241 5.26 -22.03 -10.66
N VAL A 242 4.86 -20.89 -10.11
CA VAL A 242 5.55 -20.24 -8.98
C VAL A 242 4.69 -20.41 -7.73
N GLU A 243 5.33 -20.67 -6.58
CA GLU A 243 4.66 -20.92 -5.31
C GLU A 243 5.07 -19.87 -4.28
N TYR A 244 4.10 -19.06 -3.84
CA TYR A 244 4.30 -17.95 -2.93
C TYR A 244 3.69 -18.25 -1.56
N LYS A 245 4.43 -17.94 -0.49
CA LYS A 245 3.96 -17.96 0.91
C LYS A 245 3.57 -16.54 1.35
N PRO A 246 2.88 -16.37 2.50
CA PRO A 246 2.70 -15.06 3.13
C PRO A 246 4.01 -14.29 3.22
N GLY A 247 4.01 -13.02 2.79
CA GLY A 247 5.19 -12.17 2.74
C GLY A 247 6.25 -12.52 1.68
N GLN A 248 6.04 -13.52 0.81
CA GLN A 248 7.04 -13.99 -0.17
C GLN A 248 6.67 -13.73 -1.64
N VAL A 249 5.85 -12.71 -1.92
CA VAL A 249 5.64 -12.17 -3.27
C VAL A 249 6.55 -10.95 -3.44
N PRO A 250 7.56 -10.95 -4.33
CA PRO A 250 8.38 -9.77 -4.64
C PRO A 250 7.57 -8.54 -5.04
N GLU A 251 8.17 -7.35 -4.98
CA GLU A 251 7.50 -6.10 -5.40
C GLU A 251 7.31 -6.05 -6.92
N ASP A 252 8.35 -6.40 -7.68
CA ASP A 252 8.35 -6.45 -9.15
C ASP A 252 7.60 -7.67 -9.73
N THR A 253 6.63 -8.24 -9.00
CA THR A 253 5.89 -9.44 -9.45
C THR A 253 4.73 -9.03 -10.37
N GLU A 254 4.97 -9.05 -11.67
CA GLU A 254 3.93 -8.88 -12.68
C GLU A 254 3.00 -10.12 -12.79
N PHE A 255 1.69 -9.87 -12.85
CA PHE A 255 0.66 -10.88 -13.09
C PHE A 255 -0.08 -10.57 -14.40
N PRO A 256 0.45 -10.92 -15.59
CA PRO A 256 -0.21 -10.61 -16.85
C PRO A 256 -1.49 -11.42 -17.06
N MET A 257 -2.34 -10.95 -17.99
CA MET A 257 -3.62 -11.57 -18.37
C MET A 257 -3.52 -13.11 -18.53
N GLY A 258 -4.55 -13.82 -18.08
CA GLY A 258 -4.63 -15.28 -18.14
C GLY A 258 -3.77 -15.99 -17.08
N THR A 259 -3.10 -15.25 -16.20
CA THR A 259 -2.47 -15.83 -15.01
C THR A 259 -3.55 -16.41 -14.08
N LEU A 260 -3.46 -17.71 -13.82
CA LEU A 260 -4.35 -18.44 -12.91
C LEU A 260 -3.59 -18.76 -11.61
N CYS A 261 -4.09 -18.24 -10.49
CA CYS A 261 -3.55 -18.49 -9.17
C CYS A 261 -4.51 -19.35 -8.34
N ARG A 262 -3.98 -20.38 -7.69
CA ARG A 262 -4.72 -21.28 -6.79
C ARG A 262 -4.21 -21.20 -5.36
N VAL A 263 -5.09 -20.87 -4.42
CA VAL A 263 -4.83 -20.96 -2.98
C VAL A 263 -4.92 -22.42 -2.53
N LYS A 264 -4.01 -22.82 -1.63
CA LYS A 264 -4.09 -24.08 -0.88
C LYS A 264 -3.87 -23.80 0.60
N CYS A 265 -4.83 -24.19 1.44
CA CYS A 265 -4.69 -24.07 2.89
C CYS A 265 -3.70 -25.08 3.50
N SER A 266 -3.15 -24.69 4.65
CA SER A 266 -2.38 -25.57 5.53
C SER A 266 -3.29 -26.56 6.26
N ARG A 267 -2.69 -27.62 6.81
CA ARG A 267 -3.41 -28.65 7.57
C ARG A 267 -4.16 -28.01 8.77
N GLY A 268 -5.46 -28.27 8.86
CA GLY A 268 -6.35 -27.73 9.91
C GLY A 268 -7.30 -26.62 9.42
N TYR A 269 -7.10 -26.12 8.20
CA TYR A 269 -7.87 -25.01 7.64
C TYR A 269 -8.56 -25.44 6.34
N GLU A 270 -9.75 -24.88 6.08
CA GLU A 270 -10.52 -25.05 4.84
C GLU A 270 -10.75 -23.66 4.19
N LEU A 271 -11.03 -23.65 2.89
CA LEU A 271 -11.31 -22.43 2.13
C LEU A 271 -12.78 -22.01 2.31
N ASP A 272 -13.05 -20.71 2.31
CA ASP A 272 -14.40 -20.17 2.42
C ASP A 272 -15.11 -19.95 1.08
N THR A 273 -14.36 -19.73 -0.01
CA THR A 273 -14.87 -19.61 -1.39
C THR A 273 -14.01 -20.43 -2.37
N ASP A 274 -14.17 -20.24 -3.68
CA ASP A 274 -13.44 -21.02 -4.69
C ASP A 274 -11.91 -20.88 -4.52
N PRO A 275 -11.12 -21.97 -4.64
CA PRO A 275 -9.66 -21.94 -4.51
C PRO A 275 -8.93 -21.09 -5.56
N THR A 276 -9.58 -20.61 -6.61
CA THR A 276 -8.94 -20.11 -7.82
C THR A 276 -9.35 -18.69 -8.20
N ILE A 277 -8.35 -17.86 -8.55
CA ILE A 277 -8.53 -16.54 -9.14
C ILE A 277 -7.80 -16.47 -10.48
N ILE A 278 -8.33 -15.67 -11.41
CA ILE A 278 -7.82 -15.49 -12.78
C ILE A 278 -7.69 -14.00 -13.06
N CYS A 279 -6.57 -13.61 -13.68
CA CYS A 279 -6.37 -12.26 -14.19
C CYS A 279 -7.07 -12.10 -15.55
N GLU A 280 -8.06 -11.21 -15.65
CA GLU A 280 -8.88 -11.01 -16.85
C GLU A 280 -8.35 -9.90 -17.77
N ASN A 281 -8.94 -9.75 -18.96
CA ASN A 281 -8.47 -8.84 -20.02
C ASN A 281 -8.69 -7.35 -19.69
N ASP A 282 -9.39 -7.03 -18.60
CA ASP A 282 -9.56 -5.67 -18.08
C ASP A 282 -8.48 -5.26 -17.06
N GLY A 283 -7.57 -6.16 -16.71
CA GLY A 283 -6.54 -5.95 -15.70
C GLY A 283 -7.00 -6.18 -14.25
N HIS A 284 -8.16 -6.82 -14.03
CA HIS A 284 -8.63 -7.17 -12.68
C HIS A 284 -8.62 -8.67 -12.42
N TRP A 285 -8.63 -9.02 -11.13
CA TRP A 285 -8.84 -10.39 -10.68
C TRP A 285 -10.33 -10.68 -10.62
N ASN A 286 -10.77 -11.77 -11.26
CA ASN A 286 -12.18 -12.16 -11.33
C ASN A 286 -12.85 -12.44 -9.98
N ALA A 287 -12.07 -12.65 -8.92
CA ALA A 287 -12.52 -12.81 -7.55
C ALA A 287 -11.43 -12.37 -6.55
N THR A 288 -11.86 -12.01 -5.34
CA THR A 288 -10.96 -11.78 -4.20
C THR A 288 -10.38 -13.10 -3.68
N LEU A 289 -9.14 -13.09 -3.17
CA LEU A 289 -8.50 -14.28 -2.63
C LEU A 289 -9.30 -14.94 -1.47
N PRO A 290 -9.60 -16.25 -1.55
CA PRO A 290 -10.29 -16.98 -0.48
C PRO A 290 -9.44 -17.03 0.79
N GLN A 291 -10.09 -17.03 1.95
CA GLN A 291 -9.45 -17.06 3.25
C GLN A 291 -9.48 -18.47 3.84
N CYS A 292 -8.34 -18.90 4.37
CA CYS A 292 -8.21 -20.18 5.08
C CYS A 292 -8.79 -20.04 6.50
N LYS A 293 -9.97 -20.61 6.73
CA LYS A 293 -10.68 -20.58 8.03
C LYS A 293 -10.51 -21.91 8.76
N VAL A 294 -10.55 -21.88 10.09
CA VAL A 294 -10.34 -23.07 10.92
C VAL A 294 -11.62 -23.88 11.05
N LEU A 295 -11.51 -25.21 11.08
CA LEU A 295 -12.65 -26.12 11.29
C LEU A 295 -12.94 -26.31 12.79
N GLN A 296 -13.66 -25.35 13.38
CA GLN A 296 -13.97 -25.29 14.81
C GLN A 296 -15.48 -25.38 15.11
N CYS A 297 -15.85 -25.98 16.25
CA CYS A 297 -17.24 -26.02 16.72
C CYS A 297 -17.65 -24.70 17.38
N PRO A 298 -18.94 -24.28 17.26
CA PRO A 298 -19.43 -23.01 17.82
C PRO A 298 -19.34 -22.98 19.36
N PRO A 299 -19.22 -21.79 19.97
CA PRO A 299 -19.01 -21.65 21.42
C PRO A 299 -20.14 -22.30 22.25
N LEU A 300 -19.74 -22.96 23.35
CA LEU A 300 -20.63 -23.50 24.35
C LEU A 300 -20.94 -22.45 25.42
N ILE A 301 -22.21 -22.36 25.79
CA ILE A 301 -22.68 -21.53 26.90
C ILE A 301 -22.56 -22.34 28.20
N PRO A 302 -21.87 -21.83 29.24
CA PRO A 302 -21.87 -22.42 30.58
C PRO A 302 -23.27 -22.68 31.16
N PRO A 303 -23.45 -23.76 31.95
CA PRO A 303 -24.66 -23.92 32.75
C PRO A 303 -24.73 -22.86 33.86
N VAL A 304 -25.93 -22.49 34.29
CA VAL A 304 -26.11 -21.62 35.46
C VAL A 304 -25.46 -22.29 36.68
N ASN A 305 -24.63 -21.53 37.40
CA ASN A 305 -23.77 -22.01 38.48
C ASN A 305 -22.74 -23.08 38.06
N GLY A 306 -22.13 -22.92 36.88
CA GLY A 306 -20.99 -23.72 36.42
C GLY A 306 -20.19 -23.05 35.30
N ASP A 307 -19.19 -23.77 34.76
CA ASP A 307 -18.38 -23.33 33.62
C ASP A 307 -18.00 -24.48 32.67
N VAL A 308 -17.36 -24.20 31.54
CA VAL A 308 -16.91 -25.19 30.55
C VAL A 308 -15.42 -25.06 30.24
N TYR A 309 -14.71 -26.19 30.23
CA TYR A 309 -13.25 -26.28 30.06
C TYR A 309 -12.87 -27.26 28.92
N PRO A 310 -11.78 -27.05 28.16
CA PRO A 310 -10.87 -25.89 28.15
C PRO A 310 -11.52 -24.57 27.68
N PRO A 311 -10.89 -23.40 27.88
CA PRO A 311 -11.44 -22.10 27.47
C PRO A 311 -11.84 -22.01 25.99
N SER A 312 -11.18 -22.75 25.10
CA SER A 312 -11.53 -22.85 23.68
C SER A 312 -12.97 -23.32 23.42
N CYS A 313 -13.55 -24.08 24.37
CA CYS A 313 -14.96 -24.48 24.35
C CYS A 313 -15.93 -23.30 24.49
N LYS A 314 -15.53 -22.26 25.24
CA LYS A 314 -16.30 -21.05 25.53
C LYS A 314 -16.11 -19.99 24.44
N GLU A 315 -14.93 -19.97 23.83
CA GLU A 315 -14.57 -19.10 22.70
C GLU A 315 -15.09 -19.61 21.33
N GLY A 316 -15.37 -20.91 21.21
CA GLY A 316 -15.72 -21.53 19.93
C GLY A 316 -14.51 -21.86 19.06
N SER A 317 -13.34 -22.03 19.68
CA SER A 317 -12.06 -22.36 19.02
C SER A 317 -11.72 -23.86 19.09
N THR A 318 -12.62 -24.70 19.61
CA THR A 318 -12.46 -26.17 19.74
C THR A 318 -12.47 -26.90 18.40
N ALA A 319 -11.47 -27.74 18.15
CA ALA A 319 -11.32 -28.50 16.91
C ALA A 319 -12.15 -29.80 16.86
N VAL A 320 -12.34 -30.33 15.65
CA VAL A 320 -13.08 -31.57 15.40
C VAL A 320 -12.45 -32.77 16.14
N LYS A 321 -13.29 -33.49 16.90
CA LYS A 321 -13.00 -34.58 17.86
C LYS A 321 -12.47 -34.17 19.24
N GLU A 322 -12.21 -32.90 19.50
CA GLU A 322 -11.87 -32.46 20.86
C GLU A 322 -13.10 -32.52 21.79
N LYS A 323 -12.81 -32.58 23.09
CA LYS A 323 -13.79 -32.74 24.17
C LYS A 323 -13.85 -31.50 25.04
N CYS A 324 -15.06 -31.14 25.45
CA CYS A 324 -15.34 -30.11 26.44
C CYS A 324 -15.97 -30.75 27.67
N VAL A 325 -15.55 -30.28 28.84
CA VAL A 325 -16.01 -30.77 30.15
C VAL A 325 -16.77 -29.63 30.83
N PHE A 326 -18.01 -29.91 31.25
CA PHE A 326 -18.78 -29.01 32.10
C PHE A 326 -18.38 -29.22 33.56
N THR A 327 -18.33 -28.12 34.31
CA THR A 327 -18.03 -28.09 35.74
C THR A 327 -19.13 -27.30 36.45
N CYS A 328 -19.30 -27.50 37.76
CA CYS A 328 -20.22 -26.70 38.58
C CYS A 328 -19.46 -25.88 39.61
N LEU A 329 -20.06 -24.78 40.05
CA LEU A 329 -19.57 -23.98 41.16
C LEU A 329 -19.68 -24.76 42.48
N PRO A 330 -18.83 -24.42 43.48
CA PRO A 330 -18.89 -25.00 44.83
C PRO A 330 -20.31 -25.04 45.40
N GLY A 331 -20.68 -26.16 46.03
CA GLY A 331 -22.03 -26.37 46.54
C GLY A 331 -23.08 -26.75 45.50
N TYR A 332 -22.71 -26.96 44.23
CA TYR A 332 -23.58 -27.51 43.20
C TYR A 332 -22.94 -28.73 42.54
N ARG A 333 -23.74 -29.77 42.26
CA ARG A 333 -23.32 -30.96 41.51
C ARG A 333 -23.88 -30.97 40.08
N ILE A 334 -23.15 -31.62 39.17
CA ILE A 334 -23.57 -31.81 37.78
C ILE A 334 -24.74 -32.81 37.73
N THR A 335 -25.87 -32.38 37.17
CA THR A 335 -27.00 -33.26 36.80
C THR A 335 -27.19 -33.19 35.29
N GLY A 336 -26.59 -34.12 34.54
CA GLY A 336 -26.65 -34.08 33.07
C GLY A 336 -25.61 -34.91 32.34
N GLN A 337 -24.99 -34.32 31.32
CA GLN A 337 -23.86 -34.88 30.58
C GLN A 337 -22.60 -34.04 30.85
N GLU A 338 -21.67 -34.60 31.62
CA GLU A 338 -20.42 -33.94 32.03
C GLU A 338 -19.49 -33.64 30.85
N VAL A 339 -19.37 -34.56 29.88
CA VAL A 339 -18.42 -34.45 28.75
C VAL A 339 -19.13 -34.46 27.42
N ILE A 340 -18.79 -33.51 26.54
CA ILE A 340 -19.31 -33.36 25.19
C ILE A 340 -18.17 -33.30 24.17
N THR A 341 -18.44 -33.64 22.90
CA THR A 341 -17.40 -33.77 21.85
C THR A 341 -17.82 -33.06 20.57
N CYS A 342 -16.89 -32.35 19.93
CA CYS A 342 -17.10 -31.71 18.63
C CYS A 342 -17.10 -32.76 17.49
N LYS A 343 -18.19 -32.88 16.72
CA LYS A 343 -18.30 -33.82 15.58
C LYS A 343 -17.81 -33.18 14.27
N ASN A 344 -17.48 -34.02 13.28
CA ASN A 344 -17.06 -33.66 11.92
C ASN A 344 -18.06 -32.81 11.07
N ARG A 345 -19.12 -32.26 11.67
CA ARG A 345 -20.08 -31.33 11.04
C ARG A 345 -20.26 -30.05 11.87
N LEU A 346 -19.23 -29.65 12.61
CA LEU A 346 -19.19 -28.45 13.47
C LEU A 346 -20.35 -28.39 14.46
N ALA A 347 -20.71 -29.55 15.03
CA ALA A 347 -21.86 -29.72 15.92
C ALA A 347 -21.51 -30.63 17.12
N TRP A 348 -22.06 -30.30 18.28
CA TRP A 348 -21.77 -30.95 19.56
C TRP A 348 -22.58 -32.23 19.80
N ASP A 349 -22.01 -33.22 20.48
CA ASP A 349 -22.65 -34.50 20.82
C ASP A 349 -23.57 -34.43 22.06
N PHE A 350 -24.60 -33.58 22.01
CA PHE A 350 -25.63 -33.49 23.07
C PHE A 350 -26.49 -34.77 23.12
N LYS A 351 -26.43 -35.49 24.25
CA LYS A 351 -27.29 -36.64 24.59
C LYS A 351 -28.21 -36.33 25.76
N LYS A 352 -27.80 -35.45 26.66
CA LYS A 352 -28.60 -34.92 27.78
C LYS A 352 -28.19 -33.47 28.06
N SER A 353 -29.14 -32.63 28.49
CA SER A 353 -28.81 -31.28 28.97
C SER A 353 -28.07 -31.35 30.31
N THR A 354 -27.28 -30.31 30.61
CA THR A 354 -26.38 -30.27 31.76
C THR A 354 -26.71 -29.09 32.65
N VAL A 355 -27.04 -29.37 33.91
CA VAL A 355 -27.55 -28.39 34.89
C VAL A 355 -26.85 -28.61 36.22
N CYS A 356 -26.41 -27.52 36.86
CA CYS A 356 -25.85 -27.55 38.20
C CYS A 356 -26.96 -27.43 39.25
N THR A 357 -27.08 -28.42 40.13
CA THR A 357 -28.12 -28.49 41.17
C THR A 357 -27.48 -28.41 42.57
N PRO A 358 -28.05 -27.67 43.54
CA PRO A 358 -27.49 -27.57 44.88
C PRO A 358 -27.19 -28.93 45.53
N GLU A 359 -26.06 -29.01 46.22
CA GLU A 359 -25.66 -30.16 47.04
C GLU A 359 -25.98 -29.90 48.52
N THR A 360 -26.57 -30.88 49.19
CA THR A 360 -27.17 -30.75 50.54
C THR A 360 -26.37 -31.50 51.61
N ASN A 361 -25.14 -31.89 51.30
CA ASN A 361 -24.16 -32.40 52.26
C ASN A 361 -23.07 -31.33 52.43
N PRO A 362 -22.42 -31.20 53.61
CA PRO A 362 -21.33 -30.25 53.80
C PRO A 362 -20.19 -30.58 52.82
N TYR A 363 -19.95 -29.68 51.88
CA TYR A 363 -18.92 -29.76 50.86
C TYR A 363 -17.88 -28.69 51.15
N ILE A 364 -16.61 -29.05 51.07
CA ILE A 364 -15.50 -28.11 51.10
C ILE A 364 -14.43 -28.53 50.08
N SER A 365 -13.86 -27.55 49.40
CA SER A 365 -12.65 -27.67 48.60
C SER A 365 -11.70 -26.56 49.03
N CYS A 366 -10.44 -26.91 49.23
CA CYS A 366 -9.42 -25.95 49.62
C CYS A 366 -9.01 -25.06 48.42
N PRO A 367 -8.30 -23.94 48.68
CA PRO A 367 -7.41 -23.33 47.69
C PRO A 367 -6.31 -24.31 47.25
N ASP A 368 -5.61 -23.99 46.17
CA ASP A 368 -4.41 -24.72 45.75
C ASP A 368 -3.25 -24.47 46.73
N ASP A 369 -2.32 -25.43 46.84
CA ASP A 369 -1.10 -25.29 47.65
C ASP A 369 -0.23 -24.13 47.15
N VAL A 370 0.42 -23.41 48.07
CA VAL A 370 1.23 -22.24 47.74
C VAL A 370 2.71 -22.51 48.02
N THR A 371 3.57 -22.27 47.03
CA THR A 371 5.02 -22.18 47.21
C THR A 371 5.47 -20.75 46.94
N THR A 372 6.28 -20.16 47.82
CA THR A 372 6.79 -18.77 47.68
C THR A 372 8.16 -18.66 48.31
N GLU A 373 8.95 -17.68 47.89
CA GLU A 373 10.34 -17.46 48.33
C GLU A 373 10.40 -16.28 49.30
N LEU A 374 11.27 -16.34 50.31
CA LEU A 374 11.45 -15.22 51.25
C LEU A 374 12.08 -13.99 50.56
N PRO A 375 11.64 -12.77 50.93
CA PRO A 375 12.42 -11.56 50.68
C PRO A 375 13.76 -11.60 51.43
N THR A 376 14.82 -11.07 50.81
CA THR A 376 16.16 -10.99 51.39
C THR A 376 16.17 -10.38 52.79
N ASN A 377 16.93 -10.96 53.72
CA ASN A 377 17.06 -10.54 55.11
C ASN A 377 15.71 -10.54 55.89
N THR A 378 14.79 -11.46 55.58
CA THR A 378 13.53 -11.62 56.33
C THR A 378 13.28 -13.05 56.78
N SER A 379 12.64 -13.25 57.93
CA SER A 379 12.33 -14.57 58.51
C SER A 379 10.90 -15.05 58.23
N SER A 380 10.07 -14.20 57.63
CA SER A 380 8.64 -14.41 57.41
C SER A 380 8.09 -13.46 56.35
N ILE A 381 7.15 -13.94 55.53
CA ILE A 381 6.45 -13.15 54.51
C ILE A 381 5.00 -12.89 54.91
N GLU A 382 4.48 -11.70 54.57
CA GLU A 382 3.06 -11.39 54.71
C GLU A 382 2.31 -11.78 53.42
N MET A 383 1.26 -12.60 53.54
CA MET A 383 0.41 -12.99 52.42
C MET A 383 -1.06 -13.00 52.81
N THR A 384 -1.96 -12.95 51.81
CA THR A 384 -3.41 -13.10 52.00
C THR A 384 -3.86 -14.42 51.37
N LEU A 385 -4.50 -15.29 52.15
CA LEU A 385 -5.05 -16.55 51.65
C LEU A 385 -6.47 -16.37 51.11
N ASP A 386 -6.77 -17.09 50.02
CA ASP A 386 -8.13 -17.23 49.51
C ASP A 386 -9.02 -18.05 50.47
N SER A 387 -10.32 -17.75 50.49
CA SER A 387 -11.29 -18.55 51.25
C SER A 387 -11.54 -19.92 50.61
N PRO A 388 -11.70 -20.99 51.41
CA PRO A 388 -12.09 -22.30 50.88
C PRO A 388 -13.50 -22.26 50.29
N ARG A 389 -13.71 -23.13 49.31
CA ARG A 389 -14.90 -23.21 48.47
C ARG A 389 -15.91 -24.19 49.08
N THR A 390 -16.97 -23.67 49.71
CA THR A 390 -17.95 -24.46 50.46
C THR A 390 -19.40 -24.00 50.26
N ASN A 391 -20.38 -24.87 50.56
CA ASN A 391 -21.80 -24.53 50.73
C ASN A 391 -22.19 -24.14 52.17
N ILE A 392 -21.30 -24.30 53.15
CA ILE A 392 -21.53 -23.98 54.56
C ILE A 392 -21.01 -22.57 54.86
N LYS A 393 -21.78 -21.77 55.61
CA LYS A 393 -21.43 -20.37 55.92
C LYS A 393 -20.36 -20.20 57.00
N GLN A 394 -20.19 -21.19 57.86
CA GLN A 394 -19.24 -21.17 58.97
C GLN A 394 -18.13 -22.19 58.71
N VAL A 395 -16.90 -21.69 58.64
CA VAL A 395 -15.69 -22.49 58.45
C VAL A 395 -14.82 -22.33 59.69
N ARG A 396 -14.31 -23.43 60.23
CA ARG A 396 -13.24 -23.44 61.24
C ARG A 396 -11.90 -23.51 60.51
N ILE A 397 -10.92 -22.74 60.97
CA ILE A 397 -9.56 -22.69 60.41
C ILE A 397 -8.58 -23.14 61.50
N SER A 398 -7.66 -24.02 61.14
CA SER A 398 -6.54 -24.43 61.99
C SER A 398 -5.22 -24.25 61.23
N PRO A 399 -4.16 -23.68 61.85
CA PRO A 399 -4.12 -23.15 63.22
C PRO A 399 -4.85 -21.80 63.36
N GLU A 400 -5.30 -21.46 64.58
CA GLU A 400 -6.17 -20.30 64.86
C GLU A 400 -5.57 -18.91 64.55
N TRP A 401 -4.25 -18.84 64.30
CA TRP A 401 -3.57 -17.61 63.89
C TRP A 401 -3.59 -17.36 62.37
N VAL A 402 -4.12 -18.31 61.58
CA VAL A 402 -4.25 -18.19 60.12
C VAL A 402 -5.63 -17.60 59.75
N PHE A 403 -5.62 -16.62 58.85
CA PHE A 403 -6.84 -15.93 58.43
C PHE A 403 -6.93 -15.78 56.91
N VAL A 404 -8.12 -16.02 56.36
CA VAL A 404 -8.42 -15.82 54.93
C VAL A 404 -8.93 -14.41 54.65
N ASN A 405 -8.77 -13.95 53.40
CA ASN A 405 -9.14 -12.63 52.88
C ASN A 405 -8.50 -11.44 53.62
N ARG A 406 -7.46 -11.66 54.42
CA ARG A 406 -6.67 -10.60 55.08
C ARG A 406 -5.19 -10.98 55.16
N PRO A 407 -4.29 -9.99 55.29
CA PRO A 407 -2.87 -10.26 55.49
C PRO A 407 -2.60 -11.06 56.77
N THR A 408 -1.71 -12.04 56.66
CA THR A 408 -1.21 -12.89 57.74
C THR A 408 0.29 -13.13 57.50
N LEU A 409 1.11 -13.06 58.54
CA LEU A 409 2.54 -13.39 58.49
C LEU A 409 2.75 -14.89 58.63
N PHE A 410 3.58 -15.47 57.75
CA PHE A 410 3.97 -16.87 57.79
C PHE A 410 5.50 -17.00 57.84
N PRO A 411 6.07 -17.85 58.71
CA PRO A 411 7.51 -18.10 58.78
C PRO A 411 7.99 -18.98 57.61
N ALA A 412 9.31 -19.14 57.49
CA ALA A 412 9.90 -20.15 56.61
C ALA A 412 9.47 -21.59 56.96
N GLY A 413 9.52 -22.48 55.97
CA GLY A 413 9.18 -23.89 56.08
C GLY A 413 7.77 -24.22 55.58
N GLU A 414 7.21 -25.32 56.09
CA GLU A 414 5.87 -25.80 55.75
C GLU A 414 4.86 -25.38 56.83
N THR A 415 3.81 -24.64 56.43
CA THR A 415 2.60 -24.43 57.24
C THR A 415 1.43 -25.15 56.58
N VAL A 416 0.89 -26.18 57.26
CA VAL A 416 -0.35 -26.84 56.85
C VAL A 416 -1.54 -26.08 57.44
N VAL A 417 -2.51 -25.72 56.61
CA VAL A 417 -3.74 -25.03 57.00
C VAL A 417 -4.92 -25.94 56.73
N THR A 418 -5.63 -26.34 57.80
CA THR A 418 -6.82 -27.21 57.73
C THR A 418 -8.08 -26.37 57.87
N PHE A 419 -9.05 -26.60 56.99
CA PHE A 419 -10.37 -25.99 57.01
C PHE A 419 -11.43 -27.07 57.25
N THR A 420 -12.30 -26.84 58.25
CA THR A 420 -13.38 -27.78 58.62
C THR A 420 -14.73 -27.08 58.55
N VAL A 421 -15.74 -27.75 57.98
CA VAL A 421 -17.14 -27.29 57.93
C VAL A 421 -18.07 -28.32 58.56
N GLU A 422 -19.16 -27.82 59.13
CA GLU A 422 -20.14 -28.60 59.89
C GLU A 422 -21.55 -28.27 59.36
N ASP A 423 -22.40 -29.28 59.17
CA ASP A 423 -23.79 -29.12 58.74
C ASP A 423 -24.62 -28.36 59.80
N GLU A 424 -25.74 -27.71 59.42
CA GLU A 424 -26.56 -26.89 60.35
C GLU A 424 -27.14 -27.70 61.53
N SER A 425 -27.16 -29.03 61.42
CA SER A 425 -27.55 -29.96 62.49
C SER A 425 -26.37 -30.58 63.27
N GLY A 426 -25.11 -30.19 62.99
CA GLY A 426 -23.89 -30.72 63.60
C GLY A 426 -23.56 -32.20 63.28
N ASN A 427 -24.47 -32.94 62.65
CA ASN A 427 -24.38 -34.39 62.45
C ASN A 427 -23.44 -34.84 61.31
N LYS A 428 -22.87 -33.91 60.55
CA LYS A 428 -21.91 -34.18 59.47
C LYS A 428 -20.84 -33.10 59.49
N THR A 429 -19.59 -33.53 59.43
CA THR A 429 -18.43 -32.66 59.24
C THR A 429 -17.73 -33.03 57.94
N ASN A 430 -16.98 -32.10 57.37
CA ASN A 430 -16.11 -32.34 56.22
C ASN A 430 -14.92 -31.38 56.30
N GLU A 431 -13.74 -31.82 55.84
CA GLU A 431 -12.51 -31.05 55.96
C GLU A 431 -11.61 -31.18 54.73
N CYS A 432 -10.75 -30.20 54.54
CA CYS A 432 -9.62 -30.25 53.61
C CYS A 432 -8.43 -29.52 54.23
N SER A 433 -7.22 -29.79 53.73
CA SER A 433 -6.04 -29.01 54.08
C SER A 433 -5.34 -28.52 52.81
N MET A 434 -4.61 -27.41 52.94
CA MET A 434 -3.64 -26.92 51.98
C MET A 434 -2.27 -26.77 52.66
N SER A 435 -1.20 -26.84 51.89
CA SER A 435 0.17 -26.62 52.34
C SER A 435 0.71 -25.29 51.82
N ILE A 436 1.43 -24.57 52.68
CA ILE A 436 2.13 -23.33 52.36
C ILE A 436 3.62 -23.59 52.58
N PHE A 437 4.40 -23.58 51.50
CA PHE A 437 5.85 -23.79 51.50
C PHE A 437 6.56 -22.47 51.27
N ILE A 438 7.16 -21.92 52.32
CA ILE A 438 7.96 -20.70 52.26
C ILE A 438 9.43 -21.10 52.26
N VAL A 439 10.05 -20.96 51.10
CA VAL A 439 11.41 -21.42 50.80
C VAL A 439 12.39 -20.27 51.05
N ASP A 440 13.40 -20.52 51.88
CA ASP A 440 14.58 -19.66 51.91
C ASP A 440 15.63 -20.12 50.90
N LYS A 441 16.39 -19.15 50.37
CA LYS A 441 17.52 -19.32 49.46
C LYS A 441 18.72 -18.45 49.85
N GLU A 442 18.59 -17.62 50.88
CA GLU A 442 19.72 -16.90 51.44
C GLU A 442 20.62 -17.92 52.18
N PRO A 443 21.92 -18.01 51.87
CA PRO A 443 22.82 -18.91 52.58
C PRO A 443 23.35 -18.23 53.86
N PRO A 444 23.66 -18.99 54.92
CA PRO A 444 24.16 -18.44 56.18
C PRO A 444 25.50 -17.70 55.99
N GLU A 445 25.71 -16.61 56.71
CA GLU A 445 26.95 -15.82 56.69
C GLU A 445 27.81 -16.14 57.93
N PHE A 446 29.14 -16.06 57.78
CA PHE A 446 30.11 -16.23 58.86
C PHE A 446 30.73 -14.89 59.27
N TYR A 447 30.55 -14.50 60.53
CA TYR A 447 31.31 -13.43 61.16
C TYR A 447 32.67 -13.95 61.66
N ASP A 448 33.69 -13.09 61.66
CA ASP A 448 35.05 -13.35 62.13
C ASP A 448 35.69 -14.67 61.60
N CYS A 449 35.54 -14.95 60.29
CA CYS A 449 36.26 -16.06 59.63
C CYS A 449 37.79 -15.83 59.66
N PRO A 450 38.60 -16.69 60.32
CA PRO A 450 40.03 -16.44 60.50
C PRO A 450 40.84 -16.42 59.19
N GLU A 451 41.97 -15.72 59.19
CA GLU A 451 42.97 -15.79 58.12
C GLU A 451 43.97 -16.96 58.32
N THR A 452 45.05 -17.01 57.53
CA THR A 452 46.10 -18.03 57.70
C THR A 452 46.86 -17.82 59.01
N ILE A 453 46.84 -18.83 59.89
CA ILE A 453 47.57 -18.82 61.17
C ILE A 453 48.96 -19.44 60.97
N HIS A 454 49.99 -18.83 61.55
CA HIS A 454 51.38 -19.32 61.52
C HIS A 454 51.89 -19.52 62.94
N VAL A 455 52.45 -20.70 63.25
CA VAL A 455 52.94 -21.06 64.59
C VAL A 455 54.30 -21.76 64.49
N ILE A 456 55.24 -21.42 65.37
CA ILE A 456 56.50 -22.16 65.52
C ILE A 456 56.26 -23.33 66.49
N GLY A 457 56.71 -24.52 66.11
CA GLY A 457 56.32 -25.76 66.78
C GLY A 457 57.35 -26.89 66.72
N SER A 458 56.96 -28.04 67.26
CA SER A 458 57.80 -29.23 67.39
C SER A 458 57.28 -30.41 66.55
N ASN A 459 58.18 -31.29 66.14
CA ASN A 459 57.86 -32.63 65.60
C ASN A 459 57.02 -33.49 66.55
N THR A 460 56.97 -33.16 67.85
CA THR A 460 56.11 -33.83 68.84
C THR A 460 54.66 -33.36 68.83
N GLY A 461 54.30 -32.41 67.95
CA GLY A 461 53.00 -31.74 67.94
C GLY A 461 53.00 -30.46 68.78
N THR A 462 52.15 -29.51 68.38
CA THR A 462 52.01 -28.16 68.95
C THR A 462 50.52 -27.84 69.02
N ALA A 463 50.01 -27.41 70.18
CA ALA A 463 48.63 -26.97 70.28
C ALA A 463 48.46 -25.60 69.62
N VAL A 464 47.43 -25.44 68.77
CA VAL A 464 47.09 -24.17 68.14
C VAL A 464 45.65 -23.83 68.46
N ASP A 465 45.41 -22.59 68.85
CA ASP A 465 44.13 -22.08 69.34
C ASP A 465 43.73 -20.83 68.55
N TRP A 466 42.42 -20.59 68.41
CA TRP A 466 41.87 -19.49 67.59
C TRP A 466 40.45 -19.12 68.02
N ASP A 467 40.07 -17.87 67.81
CA ASP A 467 38.68 -17.42 67.99
C ASP A 467 37.78 -18.06 66.92
N GLU A 468 36.64 -18.64 67.35
CA GLU A 468 35.78 -19.42 66.45
C GLU A 468 34.84 -18.54 65.61
N PRO A 469 34.71 -18.79 64.29
CA PRO A 469 33.81 -18.02 63.44
C PRO A 469 32.34 -18.28 63.76
N VAL A 470 31.55 -17.22 63.82
CA VAL A 470 30.13 -17.28 64.23
C VAL A 470 29.24 -17.24 63.00
N ALA A 471 28.52 -18.33 62.74
CA ALA A 471 27.51 -18.39 61.70
C ALA A 471 26.20 -17.71 62.15
N PHE A 472 25.58 -16.93 61.26
CA PHE A 472 24.26 -16.33 61.46
C PHE A 472 23.46 -16.31 60.15
N ASP A 473 22.15 -16.15 60.27
CA ASP A 473 21.19 -16.36 59.17
C ASP A 473 19.83 -15.74 59.52
N ASN A 474 19.00 -15.38 58.52
CA ASN A 474 17.69 -14.75 58.72
C ASN A 474 16.56 -15.71 59.13
N VAL A 475 16.65 -17.01 58.81
CA VAL A 475 15.78 -18.06 59.40
C VAL A 475 16.46 -18.80 60.54
N GLY A 476 17.78 -18.78 60.58
CA GLY A 476 18.62 -19.23 61.70
C GLY A 476 19.39 -20.52 61.40
N ILE A 477 20.49 -20.71 62.13
CA ILE A 477 21.41 -21.85 61.95
C ILE A 477 20.84 -23.12 62.59
N ALA A 478 20.73 -24.19 61.80
CA ALA A 478 20.37 -25.53 62.27
C ALA A 478 21.59 -26.34 62.73
N THR A 479 22.72 -26.24 62.02
CA THR A 479 23.96 -26.97 62.35
C THR A 479 25.21 -26.18 61.96
N VAL A 480 26.28 -26.33 62.74
CA VAL A 480 27.64 -25.96 62.35
C VAL A 480 28.52 -27.20 62.49
N PHE A 481 29.21 -27.57 61.42
CA PHE A 481 30.25 -28.59 61.41
C PHE A 481 31.62 -27.92 61.50
N LYS A 482 32.55 -28.55 62.23
CA LYS A 482 33.96 -28.16 62.30
C LYS A 482 34.82 -29.37 61.94
N SER A 483 35.87 -29.16 61.16
CA SER A 483 36.82 -30.22 60.75
C SER A 483 37.98 -30.42 61.74
N ILE A 484 38.38 -29.36 62.45
CA ILE A 484 39.37 -29.38 63.54
C ILE A 484 38.83 -28.46 64.65
N GLU A 485 38.92 -28.87 65.91
CA GLU A 485 38.55 -28.04 67.08
C GLU A 485 39.72 -27.15 67.52
N PRO A 486 39.47 -25.95 68.10
CA PRO A 486 40.51 -25.12 68.72
C PRO A 486 41.31 -25.88 69.79
N ASN A 487 42.55 -25.44 70.02
CA ASN A 487 43.51 -26.06 70.96
C ASN A 487 43.90 -27.52 70.61
N THR A 488 43.62 -27.98 69.38
CA THR A 488 44.09 -29.29 68.90
C THR A 488 45.62 -29.31 68.71
N THR A 489 46.27 -30.40 69.12
CA THR A 489 47.70 -30.62 68.88
C THR A 489 47.97 -31.07 67.44
N LEU A 490 48.62 -30.21 66.67
CA LEU A 490 48.94 -30.40 65.25
C LEU A 490 50.45 -30.55 65.05
N THR A 491 50.88 -31.40 64.11
CA THR A 491 52.30 -31.62 63.77
C THR A 491 52.85 -30.50 62.88
N LEU A 492 54.15 -30.51 62.58
CA LEU A 492 54.70 -29.67 61.50
C LEU A 492 53.96 -29.92 60.17
N GLY A 493 53.88 -28.89 59.33
CA GLY A 493 53.19 -28.91 58.03
C GLY A 493 52.05 -27.90 57.92
N VAL A 494 51.20 -28.10 56.91
CA VAL A 494 50.02 -27.26 56.63
C VAL A 494 48.75 -28.05 56.91
N HIS A 495 47.94 -27.58 57.85
CA HIS A 495 46.64 -28.15 58.20
C HIS A 495 45.53 -27.23 57.70
N PHE A 496 44.44 -27.79 57.18
CA PHE A 496 43.29 -27.02 56.72
C PHE A 496 42.18 -27.08 57.77
N VAL A 497 41.63 -25.91 58.12
CA VAL A 497 40.48 -25.79 59.00
C VAL A 497 39.30 -25.27 58.18
N GLU A 498 38.23 -26.04 58.20
CA GLU A 498 36.97 -25.80 57.50
C GLU A 498 35.81 -25.86 58.52
N TYR A 499 35.00 -24.82 58.54
CA TYR A 499 33.73 -24.71 59.22
C TYR A 499 32.61 -24.68 58.17
N VAL A 500 31.57 -25.49 58.34
CA VAL A 500 30.42 -25.53 57.43
C VAL A 500 29.14 -25.31 58.21
N ALA A 501 28.48 -24.18 57.95
CA ALA A 501 27.18 -23.85 58.54
C ALA A 501 26.04 -24.30 57.63
N ARG A 502 24.90 -24.66 58.23
CA ARG A 502 23.63 -24.87 57.55
C ARG A 502 22.50 -24.18 58.30
N ASP A 503 21.65 -23.47 57.57
CA ASP A 503 20.43 -22.85 58.08
C ASP A 503 19.32 -23.90 58.34
N ILE A 504 18.14 -23.42 58.75
CA ILE A 504 16.94 -24.26 58.94
C ILE A 504 16.27 -24.66 57.61
N ALA A 505 16.53 -23.97 56.49
CA ALA A 505 15.98 -24.31 55.18
C ALA A 505 16.80 -25.37 54.39
N GLY A 506 18.06 -25.61 54.79
CA GLY A 506 18.99 -26.56 54.16
C GLY A 506 20.09 -25.92 53.29
N ASN A 507 20.11 -24.59 53.17
CA ASN A 507 21.22 -23.84 52.56
C ASN A 507 22.51 -24.02 53.38
N ALA A 508 23.66 -23.69 52.79
CA ALA A 508 24.96 -23.91 53.43
C ALA A 508 26.02 -22.92 52.96
N ALA A 509 26.97 -22.63 53.84
CA ALA A 509 28.18 -21.86 53.55
C ALA A 509 29.41 -22.46 54.24
N GLU A 510 30.59 -22.12 53.72
CA GLU A 510 31.89 -22.54 54.25
C GLU A 510 32.73 -21.32 54.70
N CYS A 511 33.35 -21.43 55.87
CA CYS A 511 34.48 -20.60 56.28
C CYS A 511 35.71 -21.50 56.34
N ARG A 512 36.82 -21.10 55.71
CA ARG A 512 38.01 -21.95 55.60
C ARG A 512 39.30 -21.16 55.72
N PHE A 513 40.24 -21.71 56.49
CA PHE A 513 41.58 -21.19 56.68
C PHE A 513 42.59 -22.33 56.82
N ARG A 514 43.84 -22.00 57.12
CA ARG A 514 44.91 -22.98 57.29
C ARG A 514 45.83 -22.59 58.43
N ILE A 515 46.41 -23.60 59.07
CA ILE A 515 47.37 -23.48 60.16
C ILE A 515 48.69 -24.04 59.66
N ASN A 516 49.71 -23.19 59.58
CA ASN A 516 51.06 -23.53 59.16
C ASN A 516 51.95 -23.69 60.39
N ILE A 517 52.58 -24.86 60.58
CA ILE A 517 53.44 -25.13 61.74
C ILE A 517 54.85 -25.50 61.27
N THR A 518 55.85 -24.74 61.72
CA THR A 518 57.26 -24.84 61.30
C THR A 518 58.19 -25.03 62.49
N SER A 519 59.32 -25.72 62.31
CA SER A 519 60.34 -25.88 63.36
C SER A 519 61.24 -24.65 63.51
N GLU A 520 61.71 -24.43 64.73
CA GLU A 520 62.63 -23.33 65.07
C GLU A 520 64.06 -23.58 64.54
N GLY A 521 64.52 -22.76 63.58
CA GLY A 521 65.92 -22.75 63.12
C GLY A 521 66.20 -23.03 61.63
N GLY A 522 65.48 -22.37 60.71
CA GLY A 522 65.76 -22.46 59.26
C GLY A 522 66.81 -21.47 58.74
N CYS A 523 67.61 -21.91 57.76
CA CYS A 523 68.45 -21.14 56.81
C CYS A 523 68.96 -19.74 57.23
N THR A 524 70.27 -19.57 57.42
CA THR A 524 70.92 -18.23 57.43
C THR A 524 71.18 -17.74 56.00
N ASP A 525 71.08 -16.41 55.80
CA ASP A 525 71.33 -15.77 54.50
C ASP A 525 72.76 -16.01 53.99
N LEU A 526 72.92 -16.08 52.66
CA LEU A 526 74.23 -16.16 52.03
C LEU A 526 74.97 -14.82 52.13
N ALA A 527 76.29 -14.89 52.27
CA ALA A 527 77.15 -13.70 52.23
C ALA A 527 77.20 -13.10 50.81
N ASP A 528 77.27 -11.77 50.73
CA ASP A 528 77.37 -11.04 49.47
C ASP A 528 78.64 -11.40 48.69
N PRO A 529 78.57 -11.63 47.36
CA PRO A 529 79.74 -11.85 46.53
C PRO A 529 80.55 -10.55 46.36
N GLU A 530 81.85 -10.68 46.11
CA GLU A 530 82.69 -9.52 45.84
C GLU A 530 82.22 -8.76 44.59
N ASN A 531 82.03 -7.45 44.72
CA ASN A 531 81.40 -6.55 43.73
C ASN A 531 79.93 -6.86 43.39
N GLY A 532 79.21 -7.60 44.24
CA GLY A 532 77.76 -7.82 44.14
C GLY A 532 77.04 -7.80 45.49
N GLU A 533 75.80 -8.29 45.48
CA GLU A 533 74.87 -8.42 46.62
C GLU A 533 74.06 -9.72 46.45
N ALA A 534 73.77 -10.45 47.53
CA ALA A 534 73.19 -11.81 47.48
C ALA A 534 71.67 -11.87 47.29
N ASN A 535 70.94 -10.84 47.74
CA ASN A 535 69.48 -10.69 47.65
C ASN A 535 68.68 -11.95 48.06
N CYS A 536 68.78 -12.31 49.34
CA CYS A 536 68.02 -13.43 49.91
C CYS A 536 66.60 -13.02 50.33
N ILE A 537 65.61 -13.87 50.04
CA ILE A 537 64.22 -13.75 50.49
C ILE A 537 63.73 -15.07 51.11
N ASP A 538 62.81 -14.96 52.05
CA ASP A 538 62.20 -16.12 52.72
C ASP A 538 61.12 -16.76 51.84
N TRP A 539 61.04 -18.10 51.86
CA TRP A 539 60.00 -18.89 51.22
C TRP A 539 59.46 -19.93 52.19
N ILE A 540 58.31 -20.54 51.88
CA ILE A 540 57.52 -21.43 52.73
C ILE A 540 58.33 -22.60 53.37
N PHE A 541 59.45 -22.99 52.75
CA PHE A 541 60.29 -24.12 53.16
C PHE A 541 61.78 -23.75 53.36
N GLY A 542 62.13 -22.47 53.48
CA GLY A 542 63.51 -22.02 53.67
C GLY A 542 63.79 -20.63 53.07
N LYS A 543 64.92 -20.48 52.36
CA LYS A 543 65.32 -19.21 51.72
C LYS A 543 65.74 -19.42 50.27
N ILE A 544 65.55 -18.40 49.44
CA ILE A 544 66.08 -18.34 48.07
C ILE A 544 66.83 -17.01 47.86
N CYS A 545 68.03 -17.06 47.29
CA CYS A 545 68.86 -15.89 47.02
C CYS A 545 69.11 -15.74 45.52
N GLN A 546 68.98 -14.52 44.99
CA GLN A 546 69.28 -14.19 43.59
C GLN A 546 70.37 -13.11 43.52
N PRO A 547 71.65 -13.48 43.50
CA PRO A 547 72.73 -12.50 43.55
C PRO A 547 72.80 -11.65 42.30
N SER A 548 73.07 -10.36 42.52
CA SER A 548 73.23 -9.33 41.49
C SER A 548 74.62 -8.71 41.56
N CYS A 549 75.19 -8.35 40.42
CA CYS A 549 76.44 -7.61 40.34
C CYS A 549 76.21 -6.09 40.31
N ARG A 550 77.16 -5.31 40.82
CA ARG A 550 77.16 -3.85 40.75
C ARG A 550 77.51 -3.37 39.33
N LEU A 551 77.18 -2.11 38.99
CA LEU A 551 77.40 -1.55 37.65
C LEU A 551 78.84 -1.79 37.14
N ASN A 552 78.95 -2.12 35.86
CA ASN A 552 80.19 -2.47 35.15
C ASN A 552 80.83 -3.81 35.57
N TYR A 553 80.12 -4.65 36.33
CA TYR A 553 80.51 -6.02 36.63
C TYR A 553 79.40 -7.01 36.22
N THR A 554 79.80 -8.16 35.69
CA THR A 554 78.93 -9.28 35.30
C THR A 554 79.26 -10.56 36.04
N ARG A 555 78.32 -11.51 35.98
CA ARG A 555 78.41 -12.82 36.61
C ARG A 555 79.00 -13.85 35.63
N ALA A 556 79.71 -14.86 36.13
CA ALA A 556 80.33 -15.88 35.27
C ALA A 556 79.30 -16.69 34.46
N GLU A 557 79.66 -17.09 33.23
CA GLU A 557 78.72 -17.64 32.24
C GLU A 557 78.07 -19.00 32.61
N GLU A 558 78.59 -19.72 33.61
CA GLU A 558 78.02 -20.99 34.11
C GLU A 558 77.53 -20.91 35.59
N GLU A 559 77.39 -19.72 36.17
CA GLU A 559 76.84 -19.54 37.53
C GLU A 559 75.31 -19.80 37.61
N PRO A 560 74.81 -20.43 38.69
CA PRO A 560 73.39 -20.79 38.83
C PRO A 560 72.53 -19.56 39.22
N GLU A 561 71.53 -19.18 38.41
CA GLU A 561 70.79 -17.91 38.59
C GLU A 561 70.28 -17.68 40.02
N TYR A 562 69.78 -18.74 40.69
CA TYR A 562 69.30 -18.72 42.07
C TYR A 562 70.01 -19.78 42.94
N PHE A 563 70.18 -19.48 44.22
CA PHE A 563 70.54 -20.44 45.26
C PHE A 563 69.33 -20.69 46.16
N ALA A 564 69.08 -21.93 46.58
CA ALA A 564 67.95 -22.29 47.43
C ALA A 564 68.38 -23.15 48.63
N CYS A 565 67.92 -22.76 49.83
CA CYS A 565 68.05 -23.52 51.07
C CYS A 565 66.67 -24.08 51.45
N ASP A 566 66.62 -25.37 51.72
CA ASP A 566 65.38 -26.11 52.03
C ASP A 566 65.25 -26.46 53.52
N GLU A 567 64.26 -27.30 53.86
CA GLU A 567 63.96 -27.77 55.23
C GLU A 567 65.15 -28.45 55.93
N SER A 568 66.20 -28.87 55.20
CA SER A 568 67.43 -29.43 55.78
C SER A 568 68.43 -28.39 56.28
N GLY A 569 68.24 -27.11 55.93
CA GLY A 569 69.21 -26.05 56.17
C GLY A 569 70.40 -26.05 55.18
N THR A 570 70.35 -26.84 54.11
CA THR A 570 71.44 -26.97 53.13
C THR A 570 71.21 -26.09 51.91
N TRP A 571 72.18 -25.23 51.58
CA TRP A 571 72.17 -24.43 50.35
C TRP A 571 72.50 -25.26 49.11
N THR A 572 71.67 -25.15 48.08
CA THR A 572 71.83 -25.79 46.77
C THR A 572 71.95 -24.74 45.66
N PRO A 573 72.80 -24.95 44.63
CA PRO A 573 73.73 -26.09 44.49
C PRO A 573 74.97 -26.00 45.41
N THR A 574 75.29 -24.83 45.96
CA THR A 574 76.38 -24.58 46.90
C THR A 574 75.99 -23.49 47.91
N SER A 575 76.73 -23.36 49.01
CA SER A 575 76.62 -22.25 49.98
C SER A 575 77.60 -21.11 49.69
N PHE A 576 77.98 -20.91 48.42
CA PHE A 576 78.99 -19.93 48.01
C PHE A 576 78.66 -19.39 46.62
N ILE A 577 78.76 -18.06 46.48
CA ILE A 577 78.45 -17.29 45.29
C ILE A 577 79.77 -16.76 44.73
N SER A 578 80.04 -16.94 43.43
CA SER A 578 81.29 -16.44 42.84
C SER A 578 81.35 -14.90 42.82
N PRO A 579 82.55 -14.30 42.88
CA PRO A 579 82.75 -12.88 42.62
C PRO A 579 82.16 -12.41 41.29
N CYS A 580 81.79 -11.13 41.22
CA CYS A 580 81.44 -10.46 39.98
C CYS A 580 82.71 -9.92 39.28
N TYR A 581 82.79 -10.08 37.96
CA TYR A 581 83.98 -9.76 37.13
C TYR A 581 83.72 -8.52 36.25
N PRO A 582 84.73 -7.67 35.94
CA PRO A 582 84.51 -6.46 35.15
C PRO A 582 84.02 -6.71 33.72
N GLU A 583 83.09 -5.88 33.23
CA GLU A 583 82.64 -5.91 31.83
C GLU A 583 83.68 -5.32 30.88
N CYS A 584 84.29 -6.16 30.04
CA CYS A 584 85.21 -5.72 28.98
C CYS A 584 84.43 -5.35 27.70
N SER A 585 84.23 -4.05 27.46
CA SER A 585 83.49 -3.54 26.30
C SER A 585 84.24 -3.72 24.97
N GLN A 586 83.61 -4.39 23.99
CA GLN A 586 84.08 -4.40 22.60
C GLN A 586 83.74 -3.09 21.87
N ASP A 587 84.42 -1.99 22.18
CA ASP A 587 84.48 -0.80 21.31
C ASP A 587 85.59 0.20 21.75
N GLU A 588 86.87 -0.18 21.60
CA GLU A 588 87.95 0.74 21.19
C GLU A 588 89.22 -0.04 20.75
N PHE A 589 90.11 0.61 19.98
CA PHE A 589 91.13 -0.10 19.18
C PHE A 589 92.56 0.17 19.69
N TRP A 590 93.23 -0.88 20.19
CA TRP A 590 94.63 -0.98 20.67
C TRP A 590 95.00 -0.36 22.03
N SER A 591 95.02 -1.21 23.05
CA SER A 591 96.02 -1.20 24.13
C SER A 591 96.50 -2.65 24.40
N PRO A 592 97.74 -2.88 24.89
CA PRO A 592 98.38 -4.19 24.85
C PRO A 592 98.22 -5.05 26.13
N GLU A 593 97.13 -4.89 26.88
CA GLU A 593 96.93 -5.54 28.20
C GLU A 593 95.81 -6.60 28.21
N LEU A 594 95.51 -7.19 27.06
CA LEU A 594 94.38 -8.11 26.85
C LEU A 594 94.81 -9.60 26.75
N GLU A 595 95.42 -10.16 27.80
CA GLU A 595 95.86 -11.57 27.81
C GLU A 595 95.23 -12.48 28.89
N GLU A 596 94.34 -11.98 29.76
CA GLU A 596 93.63 -12.82 30.76
C GLU A 596 92.17 -13.16 30.42
N CYS A 597 91.55 -12.55 29.40
CA CYS A 597 90.11 -12.71 29.12
C CYS A 597 89.71 -13.91 28.23
N ILE A 598 90.63 -14.81 27.84
CA ILE A 598 90.30 -15.98 26.97
C ILE A 598 90.96 -17.25 27.50
N GLY A 599 90.23 -18.02 28.32
CA GLY A 599 90.74 -19.26 28.92
C GLY A 599 89.67 -20.30 29.27
N ASN A 600 89.53 -21.33 28.42
CA ASN A 600 88.87 -22.62 28.71
C ASN A 600 87.34 -22.68 28.92
N TYR A 601 86.57 -22.33 27.89
CA TYR A 601 85.46 -23.22 27.53
C TYR A 601 86.03 -24.61 27.17
N THR A 602 85.58 -25.69 27.84
CA THR A 602 85.30 -27.06 27.30
C THR A 602 85.44 -28.19 28.34
N LYS A 603 84.32 -28.87 28.71
CA LYS A 603 84.09 -30.33 28.42
C LYS A 603 82.83 -30.96 29.05
N SER A 604 82.32 -31.95 28.31
CA SER A 604 81.49 -33.11 28.71
C SER A 604 80.01 -32.93 29.10
N LYS A 605 79.14 -33.44 28.20
CA LYS A 605 77.86 -34.07 28.56
C LYS A 605 78.05 -35.59 28.67
N ALA A 606 77.46 -36.23 29.68
CA ALA A 606 77.21 -37.68 29.69
C ALA A 606 76.00 -38.03 30.59
N ASN A 607 75.22 -39.03 30.18
CA ASN A 607 74.05 -39.61 30.87
C ASN A 607 74.08 -41.13 30.57
N PRO A 608 73.52 -42.03 31.41
CA PRO A 608 72.46 -42.91 30.85
C PRO A 608 71.42 -43.58 31.82
N THR A 609 70.23 -43.89 31.27
CA THR A 609 69.38 -45.13 31.49
C THR A 609 68.60 -45.32 32.83
N ILE A 610 67.47 -46.08 32.94
CA ILE A 610 66.72 -46.99 32.02
C ILE A 610 65.17 -47.08 32.31
N HIS A 611 64.38 -47.80 31.47
CA HIS A 611 62.90 -47.90 31.44
C HIS A 611 62.24 -49.17 32.06
N ALA A 612 60.90 -49.15 32.24
CA ALA A 612 59.98 -50.32 32.33
C ALA A 612 58.57 -50.03 31.72
N HIS A 613 57.67 -51.02 31.62
CA HIS A 613 56.43 -51.06 30.76
C HIS A 613 55.21 -51.71 31.48
N SER A 614 53.91 -51.59 31.09
CA SER A 614 53.20 -50.78 30.05
C SER A 614 51.81 -50.26 30.55
N SER A 615 50.60 -50.25 29.94
CA SER A 615 49.89 -50.97 28.85
C SER A 615 48.77 -50.10 28.18
N MET A 616 47.66 -50.66 27.63
CA MET A 616 46.54 -49.97 26.91
C MET A 616 45.16 -50.65 27.19
N THR A 617 43.94 -50.20 26.81
CA THR A 617 43.44 -49.67 25.50
C THR A 617 42.07 -48.93 25.50
N LYS A 618 41.94 -47.91 24.60
CA LYS A 618 40.75 -47.50 23.77
C LYS A 618 39.46 -46.92 24.46
N VAL A 619 38.65 -46.00 23.88
CA VAL A 619 38.73 -45.11 22.68
C VAL A 619 37.65 -43.98 22.71
N ASN A 620 37.98 -42.71 22.37
CA ASN A 620 37.27 -41.83 21.39
C ASN A 620 37.61 -40.31 21.43
N LYS A 621 37.83 -39.73 20.22
CA LYS A 621 37.52 -38.36 19.71
C LYS A 621 38.14 -37.05 20.28
N HIS A 622 39.06 -36.51 19.46
CA HIS A 622 39.51 -35.11 19.24
C HIS A 622 38.41 -34.11 18.78
N PRO A 623 38.67 -32.80 18.42
CA PRO A 623 39.94 -32.02 18.43
C PRO A 623 39.93 -30.56 18.98
N LEU A 624 41.15 -30.10 19.35
CA LEU A 624 41.86 -28.83 19.03
C LEU A 624 41.12 -27.52 18.65
N LYS A 625 41.71 -26.39 19.10
CA LYS A 625 41.83 -25.13 18.35
C LYS A 625 43.31 -24.71 18.28
N SER A 626 43.70 -24.00 17.21
CA SER A 626 44.97 -23.26 17.12
C SER A 626 44.78 -21.96 16.32
N SER A 627 45.80 -21.10 16.31
CA SER A 627 45.69 -19.67 15.96
C SER A 627 45.73 -19.36 14.45
N ALA A 628 45.01 -18.33 14.01
CA ALA A 628 45.57 -17.16 13.30
C ALA A 628 44.50 -16.15 12.86
N ARG A 629 44.78 -14.84 12.98
CA ARG A 629 44.13 -13.78 12.21
C ARG A 629 45.02 -12.53 12.14
N GLN A 630 45.28 -12.00 10.94
CA GLN A 630 45.79 -10.64 10.75
C GLN A 630 45.25 -10.02 9.46
N ARG A 631 44.49 -8.93 9.60
CA ARG A 631 44.77 -7.61 8.98
C ARG A 631 43.76 -6.55 9.42
N THR A 632 44.28 -5.35 9.73
CA THR A 632 43.76 -3.97 9.53
C THR A 632 42.24 -3.71 9.47
N SER A 633 41.69 -2.63 10.05
CA SER A 633 42.25 -1.53 10.88
C SER A 633 41.14 -0.56 11.34
N LYS A 634 41.35 0.19 12.44
CA LYS A 634 40.67 1.46 12.90
C LYS A 634 39.15 1.59 12.60
N PHE A 635 38.28 1.72 13.61
CA PHE A 635 38.13 2.96 14.40
C PHE A 635 37.47 2.71 15.79
N MET A 636 37.27 3.77 16.57
CA MET A 636 36.72 3.83 17.95
C MET A 636 35.92 5.16 18.10
N PRO A 637 35.14 5.42 19.18
CA PRO A 637 34.58 4.53 20.23
C PRO A 637 33.08 4.86 20.59
N ARG A 638 32.59 4.35 21.75
CA ARG A 638 31.41 4.81 22.56
C ARG A 638 29.98 4.46 22.07
N LYS A 639 28.98 4.29 22.95
CA LYS A 639 28.93 3.90 24.39
C LYS A 639 27.51 3.38 24.75
N ASP A 640 27.34 2.94 26.01
CA ASP A 640 26.23 2.13 26.54
C ASP A 640 24.87 2.85 26.77
N CYS A 641 23.81 2.01 26.82
CA CYS A 641 22.49 1.97 27.54
C CYS A 641 22.05 3.13 28.51
N PRO A 642 20.78 3.18 29.05
CA PRO A 642 19.73 2.12 29.13
C PRO A 642 18.22 2.53 28.97
N TYR A 643 17.35 1.50 28.97
CA TYR A 643 15.97 1.34 29.54
C TYR A 643 14.81 2.38 29.42
N VAL A 644 13.73 1.95 28.72
CA VAL A 644 12.36 1.64 29.24
C VAL A 644 11.39 2.73 29.81
N ILE A 645 10.40 3.10 28.97
CA ILE A 645 8.91 3.08 29.16
C ILE A 645 8.14 4.08 30.10
N LEU A 646 7.02 4.59 29.54
CA LEU A 646 5.74 5.12 30.12
C LEU A 646 5.55 6.61 30.56
N ASN A 647 4.72 7.30 29.75
CA ASN A 647 3.40 7.92 30.11
C ASN A 647 3.20 9.46 30.17
N GLN A 648 2.16 9.89 29.42
CA GLN A 648 1.14 10.93 29.71
C GLN A 648 1.39 12.44 29.44
N ARG A 649 0.33 13.04 28.83
CA ARG A 649 -0.17 14.43 28.85
C ARG A 649 0.39 15.50 27.88
N SER A 650 -0.49 15.85 26.94
CA SER A 650 -0.75 17.16 26.30
C SER A 650 -0.99 18.30 27.34
N PRO A 651 -0.98 19.63 27.00
CA PRO A 651 -1.74 20.21 25.86
C PRO A 651 -1.27 21.54 25.17
N THR A 652 -2.01 21.90 24.10
CA THR A 652 -2.39 23.26 23.59
C THR A 652 -1.40 24.32 23.03
N ILE A 653 -1.57 24.61 21.73
CA ILE A 653 -1.88 25.92 21.06
C ILE A 653 -0.98 27.16 21.28
N PHE A 654 -0.42 27.70 20.19
CA PHE A 654 -0.48 29.09 19.63
C PHE A 654 0.57 29.15 18.47
N GLU A 655 0.27 29.28 17.16
CA GLU A 655 -0.37 30.33 16.31
C GLU A 655 0.64 31.31 15.66
N LEU A 656 0.29 31.87 14.47
CA LEU A 656 0.98 32.90 13.66
C LEU A 656 2.24 32.44 12.87
N ALA A 657 2.50 32.88 11.62
CA ALA A 657 1.73 33.70 10.67
C ALA A 657 2.09 33.40 9.18
N ASN A 658 1.28 33.93 8.25
CA ASN A 658 1.54 34.09 6.81
C ASN A 658 1.46 35.62 6.48
N PRO A 659 2.07 36.16 5.40
CA PRO A 659 1.30 36.33 4.14
C PRO A 659 2.11 36.39 2.82
N GLU A 660 1.45 36.16 1.67
CA GLU A 660 1.25 37.13 0.56
C GLU A 660 0.43 36.49 -0.61
N ASP A 661 0.04 37.28 -1.63
CA ASP A 661 -1.15 37.14 -2.51
C ASP A 661 -0.77 37.32 -4.02
N PRO A 662 -1.67 37.48 -5.02
CA PRO A 662 -2.99 36.86 -5.32
C PRO A 662 -3.11 36.31 -6.79
N ASP A 663 -4.17 35.56 -7.13
CA ASP A 663 -5.09 35.82 -8.29
C ASP A 663 -6.20 34.74 -8.49
N VAL A 664 -7.22 35.04 -9.32
CA VAL A 664 -8.62 34.51 -9.27
C VAL A 664 -9.21 34.41 -10.71
N PRO A 665 -10.15 33.49 -11.13
CA PRO A 665 -11.27 32.87 -10.38
C PRO A 665 -11.72 31.39 -10.69
N ASN A 666 -12.74 30.92 -9.95
CA ASN A 666 -13.88 30.01 -10.28
C ASN A 666 -13.71 28.59 -10.91
N GLY A 667 -14.26 27.56 -10.23
CA GLY A 667 -14.44 26.19 -10.78
C GLY A 667 -15.14 25.17 -9.85
N VAL A 668 -16.42 25.39 -9.52
CA VAL A 668 -17.35 24.57 -8.70
C VAL A 668 -17.09 23.04 -8.64
N TYR A 669 -17.04 22.44 -7.42
CA TYR A 669 -17.91 21.33 -6.95
C TYR A 669 -17.67 21.01 -5.44
N HIS A 670 -18.70 20.55 -4.72
CA HIS A 670 -18.70 20.35 -3.26
C HIS A 670 -19.38 19.02 -2.87
N THR A 671 -18.67 18.17 -2.10
CA THR A 671 -19.20 17.24 -1.06
C THR A 671 -17.99 16.62 -0.33
N SER A 672 -17.62 16.97 0.90
CA SER A 672 -18.31 16.84 2.21
C SER A 672 -18.63 15.40 2.61
N VAL A 673 -17.79 14.82 3.47
CA VAL A 673 -18.08 13.58 4.23
C VAL A 673 -18.06 13.91 5.72
N LEU A 674 -19.17 13.64 6.41
CA LEU A 674 -19.29 13.71 7.87
C LEU A 674 -20.24 12.59 8.34
N CYS A 675 -19.87 11.92 9.43
CA CYS A 675 -20.75 11.00 10.13
C CYS A 675 -21.78 11.76 10.97
N PRO A 676 -22.95 11.16 11.24
CA PRO A 676 -23.48 11.24 12.60
C PRO A 676 -23.89 9.87 13.18
N HIS A 677 -24.31 9.92 14.45
CA HIS A 677 -24.58 8.80 15.34
C HIS A 677 -26.07 8.41 15.40
N GLN A 678 -26.34 7.31 16.12
CA GLN A 678 -27.57 6.98 16.88
C GLN A 678 -28.74 6.19 16.24
N ASP A 679 -29.18 5.24 17.07
CA ASP A 679 -30.35 4.34 17.07
C ASP A 679 -31.56 5.05 17.76
N PRO A 680 -32.76 4.47 17.99
CA PRO A 680 -33.30 3.20 17.49
C PRO A 680 -34.79 3.20 17.03
N SER A 681 -35.17 2.08 16.40
CA SER A 681 -36.51 1.43 16.47
C SER A 681 -37.76 2.07 15.84
N THR A 682 -38.46 1.29 15.01
CA THR A 682 -39.90 0.91 15.19
C THR A 682 -40.28 -0.21 14.20
N LYS A 683 -41.44 -0.87 14.39
CA LYS A 683 -41.91 -2.02 13.57
C LYS A 683 -43.07 -1.65 12.63
N PRO A 684 -43.28 -2.40 11.52
CA PRO A 684 -44.16 -2.02 10.41
C PRO A 684 -45.60 -2.52 10.56
N LEU A 685 -46.54 -2.00 9.73
CA LEU A 685 -47.83 -2.65 9.46
C LEU A 685 -48.58 -2.11 8.21
N THR A 686 -49.35 -2.99 7.55
CA THR A 686 -50.42 -2.76 6.54
C THR A 686 -50.04 -2.67 5.03
N PRO A 687 -50.97 -2.82 4.05
CA PRO A 687 -51.46 -4.16 3.66
C PRO A 687 -51.75 -4.42 2.13
N LEU A 688 -52.06 -5.70 1.80
CA LEU A 688 -53.15 -6.24 0.93
C LEU A 688 -53.88 -5.27 -0.07
N ARG A 689 -54.33 -5.64 -1.29
CA ARG A 689 -54.65 -6.96 -1.90
C ARG A 689 -55.11 -6.83 -3.39
N LYS A 690 -54.85 -7.85 -4.22
CA LYS A 690 -55.72 -8.50 -5.26
C LYS A 690 -54.82 -9.47 -6.07
N ARG A 691 -55.12 -10.76 -6.34
CA ARG A 691 -56.28 -11.46 -6.96
C ARG A 691 -56.43 -11.16 -8.46
N ASP A 692 -56.57 -12.14 -9.37
CA ASP A 692 -56.90 -13.58 -9.21
C ASP A 692 -56.16 -14.57 -10.17
N ARG A 693 -56.52 -15.87 -10.10
CA ARG A 693 -56.01 -17.04 -10.87
C ARG A 693 -56.79 -17.24 -12.21
N PRO A 694 -56.81 -18.37 -13.00
CA PRO A 694 -56.22 -19.72 -12.81
C PRO A 694 -55.80 -20.62 -14.04
N ARG A 695 -54.97 -21.66 -13.76
CA ARG A 695 -54.96 -23.02 -14.42
C ARG A 695 -54.57 -23.07 -15.94
N LYS A 696 -54.27 -24.21 -16.61
CA LYS A 696 -54.23 -25.65 -16.24
C LYS A 696 -53.19 -26.44 -17.09
N THR A 697 -52.83 -27.63 -16.58
CA THR A 697 -52.02 -28.76 -17.12
C THR A 697 -52.11 -29.16 -18.61
N SER A 698 -50.93 -29.47 -19.21
CA SER A 698 -50.51 -30.73 -19.90
C SER A 698 -51.50 -31.58 -20.73
N TRP A 699 -51.10 -32.05 -21.93
CA TRP A 699 -50.88 -33.48 -22.28
C TRP A 699 -50.36 -33.71 -23.73
N LEU A 700 -49.94 -34.95 -24.00
CA LEU A 700 -49.51 -35.58 -25.28
C LEU A 700 -48.09 -35.21 -25.79
N LEU A 701 -47.40 -36.01 -26.60
CA LEU A 701 -47.15 -37.47 -26.70
C LEU A 701 -46.48 -37.75 -28.06
N ALA A 702 -45.26 -38.28 -28.08
CA ALA A 702 -44.72 -39.06 -29.20
C ALA A 702 -43.45 -39.82 -28.74
N GLU A 703 -43.36 -41.09 -29.10
CA GLU A 703 -42.13 -41.90 -29.01
C GLU A 703 -41.33 -41.70 -30.32
N SER A 704 -40.08 -42.11 -30.52
CA SER A 704 -39.35 -43.30 -30.06
C SER A 704 -37.86 -43.14 -30.47
N GLY A 705 -36.98 -44.11 -30.14
CA GLY A 705 -35.65 -44.20 -30.76
C GLY A 705 -34.48 -44.41 -29.80
N GLN A 706 -34.03 -45.67 -29.71
CA GLN A 706 -32.76 -46.09 -29.12
C GLN A 706 -31.58 -45.67 -30.02
N GLY A 707 -30.31 -45.61 -29.58
CA GLY A 707 -29.72 -45.87 -28.26
C GLY A 707 -28.21 -46.18 -28.36
N GLN A 708 -27.59 -46.58 -27.23
CA GLN A 708 -26.16 -46.95 -27.05
C GLN A 708 -25.16 -45.78 -27.19
N ARG A 709 -24.25 -45.49 -26.24
CA ARG A 709 -23.20 -46.25 -25.52
C ARG A 709 -21.88 -46.43 -26.30
N GLY A 710 -20.81 -45.81 -25.78
CA GLY A 710 -19.52 -46.49 -25.62
C GLY A 710 -18.29 -45.85 -26.28
N ARG A 711 -17.32 -45.51 -25.44
CA ARG A 711 -15.86 -45.41 -25.68
C ARG A 711 -15.36 -45.37 -27.14
N LEU A 712 -14.63 -44.30 -27.45
CA LEU A 712 -13.17 -44.35 -27.32
C LEU A 712 -12.66 -43.09 -26.62
#